data_AF-A0A8H6P2S0-F1
#
_entry.id   AF-A0A8H6P2S0-F1
#
_cell.length_a   1.000
_cell.length_b   1.000
_cell.length_c   1.000
_cell.angle_alpha   90.00
_cell.angle_beta   90.00
_cell.angle_gamma   90.00
#
_symmetry.space_group_name_H-M   'P 1'
#
loop_
_entity.id
_entity.type
_entity.pdbx_description
1 polymer ?
#
loop_
_entity_poly.entity_id
_entity_poly.type
_entity_poly.pdbx_seq_one_letter_code
_entity_poly.pdbx_strand_id
1 'polypeptide(L)'
;MANSVSTDLNVSHSALRFLFKHPKKWTQRHLDTLSIQEHENISVTEMVRETNLPANDDPAYRLLTLQITLPSREDILNIAKSESWLQANGLTWVFDAIHRLAKTPEGKTPPEDLFGGILNNMAFWYRYHYAEAKNVPWLGDFSPGKYGQYTTNRFIPSVDNLQYCKKPDAENRMKREIPFGLFLAFAAFDRNPTLDEYTSFVFNLRRTSVQLTKVVATRSYLRALCEGREVSEHLQVYRSAEYDIVERDGRKEFLTLFLGAMNHSLRQFSARREMSSPFIKSSCKWVHGSPSIYNTPSIPGGRPTNPKKSTNANKERSKHCRAENSKTEGCRRVLLAETIGLSLHDGHARLTKWDVNDISHNLFEHHEPSVKAASSGWLSVPSHTGRSSGSTRSSTSTSDDTLAATSSDTWPSGSSCISEEDAHSHRGSSINVSRKHLPYKRIISLDGLVSVEDVERLATQHGQASHMGLLDPSYNVFVKGDRAGGLCFKVLNKVAIVMGDPMCEASQVSSVLDEFDRYRRQNRWAVSFLGAGEMLLSHVKARKKKWTVLQFGKERVLNPLTNEVIHETSGKRILTQNRQLLNPSKGGITLHIYTPSLEADYELEIELCAIYDEWRMARNKSGKLQAFITEYDPFLMPSLMTYIYSRGQDGKVNGFAALRWIGGKNGYHVDPCIAAPGAPKGISDLLIFASMAWLRQIGVSYLSFGYEPSDSLAEVSGMPSPLAHLTRQIYRYTFQRLPIGGKKTYFDKFKPDEEQDSPLYLVFPSKIPEPRSVIAMAHVANISIRKLLFDHPPKPSVPQ
;
A
#
# COMPACT_ATOMS: atom_id res chain seq x y z
N MET A 1 27.22 46.80 -19.55
CA MET A 1 25.81 46.39 -19.74
C MET A 1 25.63 44.98 -19.19
N ALA A 2 25.04 44.84 -18.00
CA ALA A 2 24.48 43.61 -17.42
C ALA A 2 24.23 43.87 -15.92
N ASN A 3 22.98 44.09 -15.53
CA ASN A 3 22.40 43.76 -14.21
C ASN A 3 20.95 44.24 -14.13
N SER A 4 20.19 43.67 -13.19
CA SER A 4 18.80 43.98 -12.81
C SER A 4 17.72 43.91 -13.91
N VAL A 5 17.13 42.73 -14.08
CA VAL A 5 15.67 42.60 -14.26
C VAL A 5 15.16 41.65 -13.17
N SER A 6 15.02 42.19 -11.95
CA SER A 6 14.52 41.47 -10.78
C SER A 6 13.95 42.46 -9.75
N THR A 7 12.89 43.16 -10.13
CA THR A 7 11.99 43.83 -9.17
C THR A 7 10.62 44.13 -9.80
N ASP A 8 9.60 44.11 -8.94
CA ASP A 8 8.39 44.93 -9.03
C ASP A 8 7.34 44.65 -10.13
N LEU A 9 6.73 43.46 -10.04
CA LEU A 9 5.26 43.36 -10.20
C LEU A 9 4.57 44.01 -8.98
N ASN A 10 4.63 45.34 -8.89
CA ASN A 10 3.96 46.11 -7.84
C ASN A 10 2.48 46.27 -8.19
N VAL A 11 1.74 45.15 -8.13
CA VAL A 11 0.33 45.04 -8.52
C VAL A 11 -0.52 46.02 -7.73
N SER A 12 -1.40 46.76 -8.41
CA SER A 12 -2.25 47.77 -7.76
C SER A 12 -3.18 47.11 -6.74
N HIS A 13 -2.84 47.27 -5.46
CA HIS A 13 -3.60 46.74 -4.32
C HIS A 13 -5.07 47.24 -4.27
N SER A 14 -5.41 48.28 -5.05
CA SER A 14 -6.77 48.81 -5.18
C SER A 14 -7.63 48.07 -6.21
N ALA A 15 -7.07 47.63 -7.34
CA ALA A 15 -7.79 46.89 -8.38
C ALA A 15 -8.21 45.49 -7.88
N LEU A 16 -7.26 44.72 -7.33
CA LEU A 16 -7.54 43.37 -6.79
C LEU A 16 -8.53 43.35 -5.61
N ARG A 17 -8.68 44.45 -4.87
CA ARG A 17 -9.65 44.55 -3.75
C ARG A 17 -11.11 44.39 -4.20
N PHE A 18 -11.42 44.61 -5.49
CA PHE A 18 -12.77 44.40 -6.00
C PHE A 18 -13.04 42.91 -6.29
N LEU A 19 -12.05 42.19 -6.82
CA LEU A 19 -12.16 40.76 -7.20
C LEU A 19 -12.19 39.82 -5.99
N PHE A 20 -11.50 40.15 -4.89
CA PHE A 20 -11.49 39.31 -3.69
C PHE A 20 -12.58 39.67 -2.66
N LYS A 21 -13.66 40.32 -3.09
CA LYS A 21 -14.88 40.46 -2.28
C LYS A 21 -15.54 39.09 -2.07
N HIS A 22 -16.02 38.83 -0.85
CA HIS A 22 -16.82 37.63 -0.53
C HIS A 22 -17.96 37.46 -1.57
N PRO A 23 -18.26 36.25 -2.09
CA PRO A 23 -19.20 36.04 -3.21
C PRO A 23 -20.56 36.73 -3.04
N LYS A 24 -21.16 36.68 -1.83
CA LYS A 24 -22.39 37.43 -1.46
C LYS A 24 -22.31 38.98 -1.59
N LYS A 25 -21.15 39.55 -1.92
CA LYS A 25 -20.90 40.98 -2.14
C LYS A 25 -20.57 41.31 -3.60
N TRP A 26 -20.71 40.33 -4.51
CA TRP A 26 -20.61 40.58 -5.94
C TRP A 26 -21.91 41.16 -6.50
N THR A 27 -21.79 42.15 -7.38
CA THR A 27 -22.90 42.85 -8.03
C THR A 27 -22.85 42.59 -9.53
N GLN A 28 -23.93 42.88 -10.28
CA GLN A 28 -23.92 42.68 -11.73
C GLN A 28 -22.80 43.48 -12.40
N ARG A 29 -22.61 44.74 -11.99
CA ARG A 29 -21.49 45.60 -12.40
C ARG A 29 -20.10 45.00 -12.22
N HIS A 30 -19.90 44.02 -11.32
CA HIS A 30 -18.63 43.30 -11.20
C HIS A 30 -18.46 42.19 -12.25
N LEU A 31 -19.55 41.59 -12.72
CA LEU A 31 -19.54 40.60 -13.80
C LEU A 31 -19.40 41.29 -15.16
N ASP A 32 -20.10 42.40 -15.36
CA ASP A 32 -20.03 43.20 -16.60
C ASP A 32 -18.59 43.65 -16.90
N THR A 33 -17.79 43.94 -15.86
CA THR A 33 -16.36 44.30 -15.98
C THR A 33 -15.41 43.13 -16.31
N LEU A 34 -15.90 41.89 -16.39
CA LEU A 34 -15.07 40.70 -16.67
C LEU A 34 -15.20 40.18 -18.11
N SER A 35 -15.96 40.85 -18.98
CA SER A 35 -16.08 40.49 -20.41
C SER A 35 -16.34 38.98 -20.62
N ILE A 36 -17.31 38.43 -19.89
CA ILE A 36 -17.50 36.98 -19.78
C ILE A 36 -18.12 36.43 -21.07
N GLN A 37 -17.56 35.33 -21.60
CA GLN A 37 -18.15 34.55 -22.68
C GLN A 37 -18.56 33.17 -22.16
N GLU A 38 -19.83 32.81 -22.32
CA GLU A 38 -20.43 31.62 -21.74
C GLU A 38 -20.71 30.54 -22.80
N HIS A 39 -20.39 29.29 -22.48
CA HIS A 39 -20.66 28.11 -23.28
C HIS A 39 -21.34 27.04 -22.40
N GLU A 40 -22.48 26.52 -22.82
CA GLU A 40 -23.30 25.56 -22.06
C GLU A 40 -23.36 24.19 -22.75
N ASN A 41 -23.72 23.14 -22.00
CA ASN A 41 -23.87 21.75 -22.48
C ASN A 41 -22.61 21.15 -23.13
N ILE A 42 -21.44 21.54 -22.64
CA ILE A 42 -20.14 21.08 -23.14
C ILE A 42 -19.89 19.61 -22.76
N SER A 43 -19.33 18.86 -23.70
CA SER A 43 -19.06 17.42 -23.52
C SER A 43 -18.01 17.16 -22.44
N VAL A 44 -18.03 15.97 -21.83
CA VAL A 44 -17.05 15.57 -20.80
C VAL A 44 -15.61 15.69 -21.32
N THR A 45 -15.36 15.18 -22.53
CA THR A 45 -14.05 15.22 -23.20
C THR A 45 -13.56 16.64 -23.43
N GLU A 46 -14.43 17.56 -23.84
CA GLU A 46 -14.08 18.97 -24.11
C GLU A 46 -13.89 19.79 -22.82
N MET A 47 -14.66 19.47 -21.77
CA MET A 47 -14.49 20.07 -20.45
C MET A 47 -13.07 19.83 -19.92
N VAL A 48 -12.64 18.58 -19.80
CA VAL A 48 -11.34 18.27 -19.14
C VAL A 48 -10.15 18.12 -20.09
N ARG A 49 -10.39 18.07 -21.41
CA ARG A 49 -9.49 17.59 -22.48
C ARG A 49 -9.26 16.07 -22.39
N GLU A 50 -9.36 15.38 -23.52
CA GLU A 50 -9.22 13.91 -23.66
C GLU A 50 -7.97 13.37 -22.95
N THR A 51 -6.84 14.04 -23.11
CA THR A 51 -5.56 13.61 -22.51
C THR A 51 -5.59 13.54 -20.98
N ASN A 52 -6.53 14.19 -20.30
CA ASN A 52 -6.69 14.15 -18.85
C ASN A 52 -7.75 13.15 -18.37
N LEU A 53 -8.57 12.59 -19.27
CA LEU A 53 -9.52 11.54 -18.90
C LEU A 53 -8.76 10.31 -18.36
N PRO A 54 -9.32 9.58 -17.37
CA PRO A 54 -8.82 8.27 -17.03
C PRO A 54 -8.99 7.32 -18.22
N ALA A 55 -7.98 6.50 -18.50
CA ALA A 55 -8.04 5.55 -19.60
C ALA A 55 -9.05 4.42 -19.29
N ASN A 56 -9.78 3.94 -20.31
CA ASN A 56 -10.84 2.95 -20.11
C ASN A 56 -10.33 1.58 -19.59
N ASP A 57 -9.03 1.33 -19.73
CA ASP A 57 -8.32 0.15 -19.22
C ASP A 57 -7.73 0.34 -17.81
N ASP A 58 -7.66 1.57 -17.27
CA ASP A 58 -7.17 1.85 -15.91
C ASP A 58 -7.96 1.04 -14.86
N PRO A 59 -7.32 0.10 -14.14
CA PRO A 59 -7.98 -0.70 -13.13
C PRO A 59 -8.64 0.13 -12.02
N ALA A 60 -8.07 1.27 -11.65
CA ALA A 60 -8.61 2.14 -10.60
C ALA A 60 -9.91 2.82 -11.06
N TYR A 61 -9.92 3.40 -12.26
CA TYR A 61 -11.10 3.98 -12.86
C TYR A 61 -12.18 2.93 -13.15
N ARG A 62 -11.82 1.75 -13.66
CA ARG A 62 -12.77 0.65 -13.88
C ARG A 62 -13.41 0.17 -12.59
N LEU A 63 -12.63 -0.04 -11.54
CA LEU A 63 -13.14 -0.47 -10.22
C LEU A 63 -14.08 0.59 -9.62
N LEU A 64 -13.71 1.87 -9.67
CA LEU A 64 -14.57 2.97 -9.21
C LEU A 64 -15.84 3.11 -10.05
N THR A 65 -15.74 2.93 -11.37
CA THR A 65 -16.90 2.98 -12.27
C THR A 65 -17.87 1.85 -11.94
N LEU A 66 -17.37 0.62 -11.75
CA LEU A 66 -18.18 -0.51 -11.31
C LEU A 66 -18.83 -0.23 -9.95
N GLN A 67 -18.05 0.20 -8.95
CA GLN A 67 -18.57 0.50 -7.61
C GLN A 67 -19.61 1.62 -7.63
N ILE A 68 -19.38 2.75 -8.31
CA ILE A 68 -20.28 3.90 -8.30
C ILE A 68 -21.56 3.65 -9.09
N THR A 69 -21.50 2.80 -10.12
CA THR A 69 -22.67 2.46 -10.96
C THR A 69 -23.46 1.25 -10.47
N LEU A 70 -22.87 0.40 -9.60
CA LEU A 70 -23.53 -0.81 -9.08
C LEU A 70 -24.96 -0.55 -8.55
N PRO A 71 -25.20 0.41 -7.63
CA PRO A 71 -26.53 0.59 -7.07
C PRO A 71 -27.50 1.13 -8.12
N SER A 72 -28.76 0.70 -8.06
CA SER A 72 -29.83 1.33 -8.84
C SER A 72 -30.22 2.70 -8.27
N ARG A 73 -31.14 3.37 -8.96
CA ARG A 73 -31.80 4.59 -8.49
C ARG A 73 -32.64 4.30 -7.25
N GLU A 74 -33.40 3.21 -7.27
CA GLU A 74 -34.29 2.75 -6.19
C GLU A 74 -33.50 2.35 -4.94
N ASP A 75 -32.34 1.72 -5.13
CA ASP A 75 -31.38 1.40 -4.07
C ASP A 75 -30.93 2.64 -3.30
N ILE A 76 -30.51 3.69 -4.02
CA ILE A 76 -30.09 4.96 -3.41
C ILE A 76 -31.27 5.64 -2.71
N LEU A 77 -32.47 5.66 -3.31
CA LEU A 77 -33.63 6.32 -2.72
C LEU A 77 -34.20 5.58 -1.49
N ASN A 78 -33.91 4.28 -1.33
CA ASN A 78 -34.42 3.43 -0.26
C ASN A 78 -33.31 2.81 0.62
N ILE A 79 -32.13 3.43 0.67
CA ILE A 79 -30.91 2.92 1.35
C ILE A 79 -31.16 2.37 2.77
N ALA A 80 -32.05 3.02 3.54
CA ALA A 80 -32.44 2.60 4.90
C ALA A 80 -33.27 1.30 4.98
N LYS A 81 -33.49 0.61 3.85
CA LYS A 81 -34.22 -0.66 3.73
C LYS A 81 -33.42 -1.75 2.98
N SER A 82 -32.19 -1.47 2.54
CA SER A 82 -31.38 -2.39 1.74
C SER A 82 -29.97 -2.53 2.31
N GLU A 83 -29.71 -3.65 2.98
CA GLU A 83 -28.48 -3.84 3.78
C GLU A 83 -27.37 -4.63 3.07
N SER A 84 -27.70 -5.43 2.04
CA SER A 84 -26.78 -6.44 1.48
C SER A 84 -25.67 -5.85 0.60
N TRP A 85 -26.01 -5.10 -0.45
CA TRP A 85 -25.01 -4.50 -1.35
C TRP A 85 -24.28 -3.31 -0.72
N LEU A 86 -24.91 -2.65 0.25
CA LEU A 86 -24.40 -1.42 0.86
C LEU A 86 -23.15 -1.67 1.72
N GLN A 87 -23.04 -2.85 2.34
CA GLN A 87 -21.89 -3.23 3.17
C GLN A 87 -20.67 -3.71 2.35
N ALA A 88 -20.86 -4.13 1.10
CA ALA A 88 -19.80 -4.70 0.26
C ALA A 88 -19.11 -3.68 -0.68
N ASN A 89 -19.64 -2.46 -0.78
CA ASN A 89 -19.18 -1.47 -1.75
C ASN A 89 -18.34 -0.38 -1.06
N GLY A 90 -17.10 -0.15 -1.50
CA GLY A 90 -16.20 0.86 -0.90
C GLY A 90 -16.79 2.28 -0.84
N LEU A 91 -17.74 2.59 -1.71
CA LEU A 91 -18.43 3.88 -1.79
C LEU A 91 -19.71 3.96 -0.93
N THR A 92 -19.94 3.06 0.05
CA THR A 92 -21.09 3.10 1.01
C THR A 92 -21.45 4.52 1.46
N TRP A 93 -20.43 5.27 1.91
CA TRP A 93 -20.60 6.62 2.44
C TRP A 93 -21.08 7.62 1.37
N VAL A 94 -20.62 7.47 0.12
CA VAL A 94 -21.08 8.27 -1.02
C VAL A 94 -22.58 8.04 -1.25
N PHE A 95 -23.05 6.79 -1.19
CA PHE A 95 -24.47 6.51 -1.37
C PHE A 95 -25.35 7.00 -0.22
N ASP A 96 -24.89 6.94 1.04
CA ASP A 96 -25.59 7.61 2.17
C ASP A 96 -25.67 9.12 1.96
N ALA A 97 -24.56 9.75 1.55
CA ALA A 97 -24.54 11.17 1.25
C ALA A 97 -25.50 11.55 0.11
N ILE A 98 -25.54 10.76 -0.98
CA ILE A 98 -26.49 10.96 -2.09
C ILE A 98 -27.94 10.75 -1.62
N HIS A 99 -28.21 9.72 -0.81
CA HIS A 99 -29.54 9.49 -0.22
C HIS A 99 -30.00 10.71 0.60
N ARG A 100 -29.14 11.20 1.49
CA ARG A 100 -29.43 12.35 2.36
C ARG A 100 -29.58 13.65 1.57
N LEU A 101 -28.84 13.82 0.48
CA LEU A 101 -29.06 14.91 -0.50
C LEU A 101 -30.44 14.77 -1.17
N ALA A 102 -30.81 13.59 -1.65
CA ALA A 102 -32.11 13.33 -2.30
C ALA A 102 -33.31 13.57 -1.36
N LYS A 103 -33.18 13.23 -0.07
CA LYS A 103 -34.19 13.50 0.97
C LYS A 103 -34.21 14.95 1.48
N THR A 104 -33.23 15.78 1.14
CA THR A 104 -33.20 17.19 1.58
C THR A 104 -34.32 17.99 0.89
N PRO A 105 -35.23 18.65 1.63
CA PRO A 105 -36.33 19.41 1.03
C PRO A 105 -35.85 20.56 0.16
N GLU A 106 -36.57 20.82 -0.92
CA GLU A 106 -36.20 21.86 -1.89
C GLU A 106 -36.08 23.25 -1.23
N GLY A 107 -35.02 23.98 -1.55
CA GLY A 107 -34.70 25.28 -0.95
C GLY A 107 -33.99 25.23 0.41
N LYS A 108 -33.95 24.08 1.11
CA LYS A 108 -33.13 23.92 2.32
C LYS A 108 -31.67 23.62 1.98
N THR A 109 -30.76 23.98 2.88
CA THR A 109 -29.37 23.48 2.84
C THR A 109 -29.35 22.10 3.52
N PRO A 110 -28.57 21.13 3.05
CA PRO A 110 -28.30 19.93 3.84
C PRO A 110 -27.63 20.32 5.18
N PRO A 111 -27.84 19.54 6.26
CA PRO A 111 -27.31 19.87 7.58
C PRO A 111 -25.79 19.69 7.72
N GLU A 112 -25.14 19.02 6.76
CA GLU A 112 -23.70 18.75 6.71
C GLU A 112 -23.17 18.94 5.28
N ASP A 113 -21.84 19.02 5.12
CA ASP A 113 -21.20 19.05 3.79
C ASP A 113 -21.12 17.66 3.16
N LEU A 114 -22.27 17.15 2.74
CA LEU A 114 -22.41 15.84 2.10
C LEU A 114 -21.61 15.75 0.80
N PHE A 115 -21.65 16.78 -0.03
CA PHE A 115 -21.01 16.78 -1.35
C PHE A 115 -19.48 16.94 -1.29
N GLY A 116 -18.95 17.76 -0.37
CA GLY A 116 -17.51 17.81 -0.12
C GLY A 116 -17.00 16.46 0.38
N GLY A 117 -17.74 15.81 1.27
CA GLY A 117 -17.47 14.42 1.65
C GLY A 117 -17.50 13.44 0.47
N ILE A 118 -18.42 13.61 -0.51
CA ILE A 118 -18.48 12.75 -1.71
C ILE A 118 -17.18 12.89 -2.52
N LEU A 119 -16.76 14.13 -2.81
CA LEU A 119 -15.50 14.40 -3.52
C LEU A 119 -14.27 13.88 -2.74
N ASN A 120 -14.24 14.09 -1.42
CA ASN A 120 -13.16 13.59 -0.55
C ASN A 120 -13.07 12.05 -0.58
N ASN A 121 -14.21 11.35 -0.57
CA ASN A 121 -14.27 9.90 -0.59
C ASN A 121 -13.88 9.34 -1.97
N MET A 122 -14.39 9.92 -3.06
CA MET A 122 -14.00 9.56 -4.43
C MET A 122 -12.50 9.80 -4.69
N ALA A 123 -11.95 10.95 -4.27
CA ALA A 123 -10.51 11.23 -4.38
C ALA A 123 -9.67 10.28 -3.53
N PHE A 124 -10.15 9.90 -2.34
CA PHE A 124 -9.48 8.92 -1.49
C PHE A 124 -9.38 7.56 -2.19
N TRP A 125 -10.50 7.02 -2.68
CA TRP A 125 -10.51 5.71 -3.35
C TRP A 125 -9.76 5.72 -4.69
N TYR A 126 -9.87 6.79 -5.48
CA TYR A 126 -9.07 6.92 -6.71
C TYR A 126 -7.57 6.92 -6.39
N ARG A 127 -7.12 7.70 -5.41
CA ARG A 127 -5.72 7.67 -4.94
C ARG A 127 -5.33 6.33 -4.30
N TYR A 128 -6.27 5.61 -3.69
CA TYR A 128 -6.03 4.31 -3.09
C TYR A 128 -5.68 3.26 -4.15
N HIS A 129 -6.40 3.24 -5.26
CA HIS A 129 -6.16 2.30 -6.36
C HIS A 129 -5.17 2.81 -7.42
N TYR A 130 -5.13 4.12 -7.71
CA TYR A 130 -4.26 4.70 -8.74
C TYR A 130 -2.88 5.08 -8.17
N ALA A 131 -1.86 4.30 -8.52
CA ALA A 131 -0.52 4.39 -7.92
C ALA A 131 0.19 5.74 -8.14
N GLU A 132 0.00 6.43 -9.27
CA GLU A 132 0.70 7.69 -9.54
C GLU A 132 0.17 8.85 -8.69
N ALA A 133 -1.13 8.87 -8.39
CA ALA A 133 -1.74 9.87 -7.51
C ALA A 133 -1.24 9.79 -6.06
N LYS A 134 -0.63 8.66 -5.65
CA LYS A 134 -0.04 8.50 -4.31
C LYS A 134 1.18 9.40 -4.08
N ASN A 135 1.88 9.82 -5.13
CA ASN A 135 3.11 10.61 -5.04
C ASN A 135 2.90 12.14 -4.99
N VAL A 136 1.67 12.63 -5.24
CA VAL A 136 1.37 14.06 -5.21
C VAL A 136 0.91 14.48 -3.80
N PRO A 137 1.30 15.64 -3.25
CA PRO A 137 0.80 16.12 -1.96
C PRO A 137 -0.74 16.08 -1.89
N TRP A 138 -1.30 15.85 -0.70
CA TRP A 138 -2.75 15.83 -0.53
C TRP A 138 -3.32 17.25 -0.71
N LEU A 139 -4.31 17.38 -1.58
CA LEU A 139 -4.82 18.66 -2.10
C LEU A 139 -6.31 18.90 -1.82
N GLY A 140 -7.01 17.91 -1.26
CA GLY A 140 -8.47 17.90 -1.16
C GLY A 140 -8.97 18.00 0.27
N ASP A 141 -9.08 19.23 0.79
CA ASP A 141 -10.10 19.56 1.80
C ASP A 141 -11.26 20.20 1.05
N PHE A 142 -12.01 19.35 0.32
CA PHE A 142 -13.19 19.79 -0.40
C PHE A 142 -14.26 20.16 0.63
N SER A 143 -14.33 21.45 0.92
CA SER A 143 -15.28 22.10 1.83
C SER A 143 -15.85 23.35 1.14
N PRO A 144 -17.10 23.75 1.43
CA PRO A 144 -17.80 24.70 0.59
C PRO A 144 -17.32 26.11 0.89
N GLY A 145 -16.80 26.80 -0.14
CA GLY A 145 -16.27 28.14 0.00
C GLY A 145 -14.95 28.25 0.78
N LYS A 146 -14.25 27.14 1.07
CA LYS A 146 -12.82 27.21 1.42
C LYS A 146 -12.02 27.41 0.13
N TYR A 147 -10.99 28.25 0.17
CA TYR A 147 -10.08 28.48 -0.98
C TYR A 147 -8.82 27.61 -0.96
N GLY A 148 -8.58 26.88 0.14
CA GLY A 148 -7.39 26.06 0.37
C GLY A 148 -7.03 25.92 1.85
N GLN A 149 -5.95 25.18 2.12
CA GLN A 149 -5.42 24.95 3.46
C GLN A 149 -4.08 25.65 3.71
N TYR A 150 -3.80 25.92 4.99
CA TYR A 150 -2.49 26.38 5.45
C TYR A 150 -1.73 25.24 6.12
N THR A 151 -0.55 24.94 5.59
CA THR A 151 0.50 24.21 6.32
C THR A 151 1.38 25.22 7.07
N THR A 152 2.21 24.75 8.00
CA THR A 152 3.04 25.58 8.90
C THR A 152 3.91 26.65 8.22
N ASN A 153 4.19 26.55 6.92
CA ASN A 153 4.91 27.58 6.15
C ASN A 153 4.35 27.86 4.73
N ARG A 154 3.22 27.26 4.31
CA ARG A 154 2.76 27.37 2.91
C ARG A 154 1.23 27.25 2.77
N PHE A 155 0.62 28.16 2.00
CA PHE A 155 -0.75 28.01 1.53
C PHE A 155 -0.81 27.02 0.37
N ILE A 156 -1.78 26.12 0.44
CA ILE A 156 -2.11 25.13 -0.58
C ILE A 156 -3.55 25.43 -1.00
N PRO A 157 -3.77 26.16 -2.12
CA PRO A 157 -5.08 26.29 -2.74
C PRO A 157 -5.71 24.91 -2.93
N SER A 158 -7.00 24.78 -2.60
CA SER A 158 -7.80 23.65 -3.09
C SER A 158 -7.81 23.74 -4.61
N VAL A 159 -7.61 22.63 -5.31
CA VAL A 159 -7.36 22.72 -6.76
C VAL A 159 -8.66 22.73 -7.56
N ASP A 160 -9.69 22.11 -6.99
CA ASP A 160 -11.08 22.26 -7.42
C ASP A 160 -11.85 22.83 -6.22
N ASN A 161 -12.69 23.84 -6.46
CA ASN A 161 -13.49 24.46 -5.40
C ASN A 161 -14.96 24.03 -5.47
N LEU A 162 -15.55 23.79 -4.30
CA LEU A 162 -16.91 23.31 -4.17
C LEU A 162 -17.90 24.42 -3.86
N GLN A 163 -19.04 24.42 -4.55
CA GLN A 163 -20.12 25.37 -4.31
C GLN A 163 -21.51 24.74 -4.24
N TYR A 164 -22.20 24.98 -3.11
CA TYR A 164 -23.63 24.70 -2.98
C TYR A 164 -24.47 25.84 -3.59
N CYS A 165 -25.19 25.52 -4.65
CA CYS A 165 -26.15 26.43 -5.27
C CYS A 165 -27.57 26.17 -4.74
N LYS A 166 -27.91 26.84 -3.61
CA LYS A 166 -29.31 27.13 -3.28
C LYS A 166 -29.93 27.94 -4.41
N LYS A 167 -30.99 27.41 -5.05
CA LYS A 167 -31.78 27.96 -6.17
C LYS A 167 -31.34 29.36 -6.60
N PRO A 168 -30.50 29.47 -7.63
CA PRO A 168 -30.18 30.76 -8.24
C PRO A 168 -31.14 31.01 -9.43
N ASP A 169 -31.62 32.25 -9.55
CA ASP A 169 -31.77 32.86 -10.89
C ASP A 169 -30.39 32.89 -11.59
N ALA A 170 -30.34 33.05 -12.91
CA ALA A 170 -29.06 33.00 -13.64
C ALA A 170 -28.02 34.01 -13.09
N GLU A 171 -28.47 35.17 -12.62
CA GLU A 171 -27.66 36.23 -12.02
C GLU A 171 -26.95 35.77 -10.72
N ASN A 172 -27.64 35.02 -9.85
CA ASN A 172 -27.11 34.46 -8.61
C ASN A 172 -26.15 33.28 -8.83
N ARG A 173 -26.15 32.64 -10.02
CA ARG A 173 -25.21 31.56 -10.39
C ARG A 173 -23.84 32.16 -10.73
N MET A 174 -23.79 33.15 -11.61
CA MET A 174 -22.53 33.80 -12.02
C MET A 174 -21.83 34.53 -10.87
N LYS A 175 -22.57 35.28 -10.04
CA LYS A 175 -22.05 35.95 -8.83
C LYS A 175 -21.47 34.97 -7.79
N ARG A 176 -21.75 33.68 -7.95
CA ARG A 176 -21.29 32.61 -7.07
C ARG A 176 -20.10 31.87 -7.65
N GLU A 177 -20.12 31.43 -8.90
CA GLU A 177 -19.09 30.54 -9.46
C GLU A 177 -17.85 31.29 -9.97
N ILE A 178 -18.05 32.42 -10.68
CA ILE A 178 -16.98 33.22 -11.31
C ILE A 178 -15.92 33.68 -10.31
N PRO A 179 -16.26 34.15 -9.08
CA PRO A 179 -15.26 34.54 -8.09
C PRO A 179 -14.31 33.40 -7.68
N PHE A 180 -14.80 32.15 -7.62
CA PHE A 180 -13.97 31.00 -7.26
C PHE A 180 -13.11 30.53 -8.44
N GLY A 181 -13.69 30.44 -9.64
CA GLY A 181 -12.93 30.09 -10.85
C GLY A 181 -11.81 31.09 -11.13
N LEU A 182 -12.11 32.39 -11.03
CA LEU A 182 -11.14 33.47 -11.21
C LEU A 182 -10.08 33.49 -10.09
N PHE A 183 -10.46 33.25 -8.81
CA PHE A 183 -9.48 33.07 -7.73
C PHE A 183 -8.50 31.92 -8.03
N LEU A 184 -9.00 30.78 -8.50
CA LEU A 184 -8.17 29.62 -8.82
C LEU A 184 -7.25 29.88 -10.02
N ALA A 185 -7.75 30.56 -11.05
CA ALA A 185 -6.94 31.00 -12.19
C ALA A 185 -5.83 31.98 -11.74
N PHE A 186 -6.13 32.95 -10.87
CA PHE A 186 -5.11 33.83 -10.28
C PHE A 186 -4.11 33.09 -9.39
N ALA A 187 -4.56 32.12 -8.61
CA ALA A 187 -3.67 31.28 -7.81
C ALA A 187 -2.72 30.48 -8.71
N ALA A 188 -3.18 29.97 -9.86
CA ALA A 188 -2.35 29.31 -10.87
C ALA A 188 -1.40 30.29 -11.58
N PHE A 189 -1.82 31.52 -11.84
CA PHE A 189 -1.00 32.59 -12.42
C PHE A 189 0.14 33.06 -11.50
N ASP A 190 -0.15 33.39 -10.24
CA ASP A 190 0.88 33.72 -9.22
C ASP A 190 1.90 32.58 -9.08
N ARG A 191 1.41 31.35 -9.15
CA ARG A 191 2.23 30.14 -9.11
C ARG A 191 3.17 29.99 -10.30
N ASN A 192 2.67 30.20 -11.52
CA ASN A 192 3.46 30.05 -12.74
C ASN A 192 3.03 31.09 -13.80
N PRO A 193 3.60 32.31 -13.78
CA PRO A 193 3.17 33.41 -14.64
C PRO A 193 3.69 33.30 -16.09
N THR A 194 4.10 32.11 -16.54
CA THR A 194 4.63 31.85 -17.89
C THR A 194 3.72 31.02 -18.78
N LEU A 195 2.63 30.45 -18.26
CA LEU A 195 1.63 29.76 -19.09
C LEU A 195 0.84 30.78 -19.91
N ASP A 196 0.39 30.37 -21.09
CA ASP A 196 -0.45 31.22 -21.96
C ASP A 196 -1.92 31.22 -21.50
N GLU A 197 -2.38 30.11 -20.92
CA GLU A 197 -3.74 29.91 -20.40
C GLU A 197 -3.74 29.36 -18.97
N TYR A 198 -4.75 29.73 -18.20
CA TYR A 198 -5.01 29.29 -16.83
C TYR A 198 -6.43 28.73 -16.75
N THR A 199 -6.52 27.41 -16.67
CA THR A 199 -7.78 26.67 -16.49
C THR A 199 -8.03 26.39 -15.00
N SER A 200 -9.27 26.55 -14.55
CA SER A 200 -9.74 26.15 -13.23
C SER A 200 -11.14 25.53 -13.29
N PHE A 201 -11.49 24.74 -12.27
CA PHE A 201 -12.76 24.02 -12.19
C PHE A 201 -13.53 24.33 -10.89
N VAL A 202 -14.86 24.43 -11.01
CA VAL A 202 -15.80 24.66 -9.92
C VAL A 202 -16.95 23.66 -10.04
N PHE A 203 -17.17 22.86 -8.99
CA PHE A 203 -18.29 21.93 -8.92
C PHE A 203 -19.52 22.60 -8.31
N ASN A 204 -20.60 22.65 -9.08
CA ASN A 204 -21.91 23.16 -8.69
C ASN A 204 -22.83 21.97 -8.38
N LEU A 205 -23.43 21.92 -7.18
CA LEU A 205 -24.50 20.96 -6.85
C LEU A 205 -25.85 21.66 -6.66
N ARG A 206 -26.87 21.09 -7.29
CA ARG A 206 -28.28 21.47 -7.22
C ARG A 206 -29.14 20.24 -6.85
N ARG A 207 -29.48 20.12 -5.57
CA ARG A 207 -30.08 18.91 -4.96
C ARG A 207 -29.15 17.70 -5.12
N THR A 208 -29.29 16.96 -6.21
CA THR A 208 -28.49 15.78 -6.61
C THR A 208 -27.91 15.93 -8.02
N SER A 209 -28.33 16.95 -8.77
CA SER A 209 -27.75 17.30 -10.07
C SER A 209 -26.41 18.02 -9.87
N VAL A 210 -25.35 17.49 -10.46
CA VAL A 210 -24.00 18.06 -10.47
C VAL A 210 -23.71 18.65 -11.85
N GLN A 211 -23.08 19.82 -11.86
CA GLN A 211 -22.53 20.45 -13.04
C GLN A 211 -21.10 20.90 -12.77
N LEU A 212 -20.20 20.70 -13.75
CA LEU A 212 -18.86 21.24 -13.72
C LEU A 212 -18.82 22.57 -14.48
N THR A 213 -18.26 23.61 -13.86
CA THR A 213 -17.93 24.88 -14.51
C THR A 213 -16.42 24.99 -14.64
N LYS A 214 -15.95 25.23 -15.86
CA LYS A 214 -14.55 25.42 -16.23
C LYS A 214 -14.36 26.89 -16.60
N VAL A 215 -13.42 27.55 -15.95
CA VAL A 215 -13.04 28.93 -16.26
C VAL A 215 -11.65 28.91 -16.88
N VAL A 216 -11.50 29.52 -18.06
CA VAL A 216 -10.20 29.69 -18.73
C VAL A 216 -9.93 31.18 -18.90
N ALA A 217 -8.79 31.61 -18.36
CA ALA A 217 -8.28 32.98 -18.49
C ALA A 217 -6.90 32.96 -19.14
N THR A 218 -6.66 33.86 -20.09
CA THR A 218 -5.34 34.01 -20.71
C THR A 218 -4.38 34.77 -19.79
N ARG A 219 -3.09 34.65 -20.09
CA ARG A 219 -2.01 35.38 -19.41
C ARG A 219 -2.17 36.91 -19.52
N SER A 220 -2.58 37.40 -20.69
CA SER A 220 -2.84 38.80 -20.99
C SER A 220 -4.06 39.30 -20.19
N TYR A 221 -5.15 38.54 -20.18
CA TYR A 221 -6.36 38.86 -19.42
C TYR A 221 -6.07 39.01 -17.91
N LEU A 222 -5.41 38.03 -17.29
CA LEU A 222 -5.09 38.09 -15.85
C LEU A 222 -4.09 39.21 -15.53
N ARG A 223 -3.16 39.53 -16.44
CA ARG A 223 -2.25 40.67 -16.28
C ARG A 223 -2.99 42.01 -16.34
N ALA A 224 -3.90 42.20 -17.30
CA ALA A 224 -4.70 43.42 -17.41
C ALA A 224 -5.53 43.68 -16.14
N LEU A 225 -6.19 42.63 -15.61
CA LEU A 225 -6.92 42.71 -14.33
C LEU A 225 -6.03 43.08 -13.13
N CYS A 226 -4.82 42.50 -13.03
CA CYS A 226 -3.85 42.87 -11.98
C CYS A 226 -3.43 44.34 -12.07
N GLU A 227 -3.20 44.84 -13.28
CA GLU A 227 -2.74 46.20 -13.54
C GLU A 227 -3.89 47.23 -13.49
N GLY A 228 -5.14 46.79 -13.39
CA GLY A 228 -6.32 47.67 -13.41
C GLY A 228 -6.59 48.26 -14.80
N ARG A 229 -6.12 47.61 -15.86
CA ARG A 229 -6.38 47.98 -17.26
C ARG A 229 -7.69 47.34 -17.74
N GLU A 230 -8.27 47.92 -18.78
CA GLU A 230 -9.45 47.36 -19.45
C GLU A 230 -9.10 46.00 -20.09
N VAL A 231 -10.01 45.03 -19.99
CA VAL A 231 -9.84 43.67 -20.51
C VAL A 231 -10.34 43.59 -21.95
N SER A 232 -9.42 43.50 -22.91
CA SER A 232 -9.74 43.35 -24.35
C SER A 232 -10.08 41.92 -24.77
N GLU A 233 -9.86 40.94 -23.90
CA GLU A 233 -10.11 39.52 -24.14
C GLU A 233 -11.25 39.03 -23.24
N HIS A 234 -11.92 37.95 -23.65
CA HIS A 234 -13.03 37.37 -22.90
C HIS A 234 -12.59 36.36 -21.83
N LEU A 235 -13.22 36.40 -20.66
CA LEU A 235 -13.14 35.31 -19.69
C LEU A 235 -14.01 34.14 -20.18
N GLN A 236 -13.39 33.05 -20.60
CA GLN A 236 -14.12 31.90 -21.15
C GLN A 236 -14.68 31.03 -20.03
N VAL A 237 -15.99 30.81 -20.04
CA VAL A 237 -16.73 30.02 -19.03
C VAL A 237 -17.50 28.91 -19.72
N TYR A 238 -17.04 27.67 -19.53
CA TYR A 238 -17.68 26.47 -20.07
C TYR A 238 -18.41 25.75 -18.96
N ARG A 239 -19.63 25.26 -19.21
CA ARG A 239 -20.33 24.34 -18.30
C ARG A 239 -20.69 23.03 -19.00
N SER A 240 -20.55 21.94 -18.25
CA SER A 240 -21.03 20.63 -18.66
C SER A 240 -22.57 20.58 -18.72
N ALA A 241 -23.12 19.50 -19.24
CA ALA A 241 -24.49 19.10 -18.89
C ALA A 241 -24.68 18.94 -17.36
N GLU A 242 -25.93 18.94 -16.91
CA GLU A 242 -26.34 18.60 -15.54
C GLU A 242 -26.48 17.07 -15.40
N TYR A 243 -25.82 16.47 -14.40
CA TYR A 243 -25.83 15.01 -14.15
C TYR A 243 -26.43 14.69 -12.79
N ASP A 244 -27.61 14.04 -12.75
CA ASP A 244 -28.21 13.60 -11.48
C ASP A 244 -27.50 12.37 -10.93
N ILE A 245 -26.82 12.53 -9.79
CA ILE A 245 -26.07 11.45 -9.15
C ILE A 245 -26.97 10.42 -8.44
N VAL A 246 -28.30 10.58 -8.45
CA VAL A 246 -29.25 9.49 -8.11
C VAL A 246 -29.41 8.52 -9.29
N GLU A 247 -29.16 8.96 -10.53
CA GLU A 247 -29.21 8.12 -11.72
C GLU A 247 -27.85 7.46 -12.03
N ARG A 248 -27.88 6.23 -12.53
CA ARG A 248 -26.67 5.40 -12.76
C ARG A 248 -25.68 6.07 -13.71
N ASP A 249 -26.18 6.55 -14.85
CA ASP A 249 -25.34 7.18 -15.86
C ASP A 249 -24.85 8.55 -15.40
N GLY A 250 -25.68 9.29 -14.66
CA GLY A 250 -25.28 10.56 -14.03
C GLY A 250 -24.11 10.40 -13.05
N ARG A 251 -24.08 9.32 -12.24
CA ARG A 251 -22.91 8.99 -11.40
C ARG A 251 -21.66 8.67 -12.20
N LYS A 252 -21.81 7.94 -13.31
CA LYS A 252 -20.69 7.56 -14.18
C LYS A 252 -20.04 8.81 -14.80
N GLU A 253 -20.82 9.65 -15.46
CA GLU A 253 -20.31 10.86 -16.12
C GLU A 253 -19.75 11.87 -15.09
N PHE A 254 -20.37 11.97 -13.91
CA PHE A 254 -19.83 12.74 -12.79
C PHE A 254 -18.46 12.22 -12.31
N LEU A 255 -18.29 10.90 -12.13
CA LEU A 255 -16.98 10.31 -11.81
C LEU A 255 -15.94 10.64 -12.88
N THR A 256 -16.29 10.50 -14.16
CA THR A 256 -15.38 10.77 -15.28
C THR A 256 -14.95 12.24 -15.33
N LEU A 257 -15.88 13.18 -15.16
CA LEU A 257 -15.59 14.62 -15.04
C LEU A 257 -14.69 14.93 -13.83
N PHE A 258 -14.99 14.33 -12.68
CA PHE A 258 -14.24 14.52 -11.45
C PHE A 258 -12.78 14.07 -11.58
N LEU A 259 -12.56 12.86 -12.10
CA LEU A 259 -11.21 12.34 -12.30
C LEU A 259 -10.45 13.11 -13.41
N GLY A 260 -11.13 13.55 -14.46
CA GLY A 260 -10.55 14.40 -15.50
C GLY A 260 -10.07 15.76 -14.96
N ALA A 261 -10.89 16.43 -14.15
CA ALA A 261 -10.52 17.67 -13.48
C ALA A 261 -9.33 17.46 -12.53
N MET A 262 -9.37 16.40 -11.71
CA MET A 262 -8.25 16.01 -10.85
C MET A 262 -6.97 15.76 -11.64
N ASN A 263 -7.01 15.00 -12.74
CA ASN A 263 -5.82 14.67 -13.54
C ASN A 263 -5.21 15.92 -14.21
N HIS A 264 -6.04 16.81 -14.76
CA HIS A 264 -5.60 18.11 -15.27
C HIS A 264 -4.85 18.90 -14.18
N SER A 265 -5.47 18.99 -13.01
CA SER A 265 -4.96 19.64 -11.81
C SER A 265 -3.62 19.03 -11.34
N LEU A 266 -3.51 17.70 -11.25
CA LEU A 266 -2.27 17.00 -10.88
C LEU A 266 -1.12 17.26 -11.86
N ARG A 267 -1.41 17.36 -13.17
CA ARG A 267 -0.39 17.67 -14.20
C ARG A 267 0.15 19.09 -14.08
N GLN A 268 -0.71 20.09 -13.86
CA GLN A 268 -0.24 21.46 -13.60
C GLN A 268 0.68 21.54 -12.36
N PHE A 269 0.43 20.73 -11.32
CA PHE A 269 1.28 20.68 -10.13
C PHE A 269 2.61 19.95 -10.34
N SER A 270 2.62 18.90 -11.17
CA SER A 270 3.79 18.01 -11.33
C SER A 270 4.92 18.62 -12.16
N ALA A 271 4.65 19.66 -12.95
CA ALA A 271 5.61 20.32 -13.84
C ALA A 271 6.64 21.26 -13.16
N ARG A 272 6.98 21.05 -11.87
CA ARG A 272 7.71 22.04 -11.06
C ARG A 272 9.17 21.72 -10.71
N ARG A 273 10.03 22.74 -10.90
CA ARG A 273 11.09 23.10 -9.94
C ARG A 273 10.52 24.01 -8.84
N GLU A 274 11.22 24.12 -7.71
CA GLU A 274 10.78 24.86 -6.53
C GLU A 274 10.85 26.39 -6.71
N MET A 275 9.81 27.11 -6.28
CA MET A 275 9.82 28.56 -6.06
C MET A 275 8.75 28.93 -5.02
N SER A 276 9.04 29.94 -4.19
CA SER A 276 8.19 30.47 -3.12
C SER A 276 7.56 31.82 -3.53
N SER A 277 6.25 31.99 -3.30
CA SER A 277 5.52 33.24 -3.59
C SER A 277 5.24 34.06 -2.31
N PRO A 278 5.49 35.39 -2.29
CA PRO A 278 5.09 36.28 -1.19
C PRO A 278 3.59 36.64 -1.17
N PHE A 279 2.89 36.56 -2.31
CA PHE A 279 1.65 37.31 -2.56
C PHE A 279 0.48 36.90 -1.64
N ILE A 280 0.41 35.62 -1.29
CA ILE A 280 -0.69 35.05 -0.49
C ILE A 280 -0.65 35.48 0.99
N LYS A 281 0.45 36.08 1.48
CA LYS A 281 0.56 36.49 2.89
C LYS A 281 -0.24 37.75 3.27
N SER A 282 -0.57 38.63 2.31
CA SER A 282 -1.19 39.93 2.63
C SER A 282 -2.74 39.93 2.60
N SER A 283 -3.36 39.00 1.88
CA SER A 283 -4.81 39.05 1.60
C SER A 283 -5.68 38.20 2.56
N CYS A 284 -5.09 37.27 3.31
CA CYS A 284 -5.82 36.24 4.06
C CYS A 284 -5.92 36.51 5.57
N LYS A 285 -6.66 37.56 5.96
CA LYS A 285 -7.10 37.80 7.35
C LYS A 285 -8.57 37.46 7.62
N TRP A 286 -9.25 36.77 6.70
CA TRP A 286 -10.72 36.69 6.64
C TRP A 286 -11.31 35.27 6.71
N VAL A 287 -10.82 34.39 7.60
CA VAL A 287 -11.52 33.12 7.94
C VAL A 287 -11.36 32.76 9.44
N HIS A 288 -11.99 33.53 10.33
CA HIS A 288 -12.29 33.09 11.70
C HIS A 288 -13.75 33.39 12.05
N GLY A 289 -14.45 32.37 12.51
CA GLY A 289 -15.89 32.39 12.80
C GLY A 289 -16.28 31.13 13.55
N SER A 290 -15.76 30.95 14.75
CA SER A 290 -16.14 29.87 15.67
C SER A 290 -17.42 30.24 16.43
N PRO A 291 -18.35 29.30 16.65
CA PRO A 291 -19.29 29.36 17.76
C PRO A 291 -18.67 28.71 19.00
N SER A 292 -18.88 29.32 20.16
CA SER A 292 -18.39 28.89 21.46
C SER A 292 -19.19 27.75 22.10
N ILE A 293 -18.51 26.89 22.85
CA ILE A 293 -19.11 25.94 23.79
C ILE A 293 -19.64 26.70 25.01
N TYR A 294 -20.85 26.38 25.48
CA TYR A 294 -21.40 26.89 26.75
C TYR A 294 -20.93 26.04 27.95
N ASN A 295 -20.53 26.72 29.03
CA ASN A 295 -20.20 26.16 30.34
C ASN A 295 -21.30 26.50 31.37
N THR A 296 -21.45 25.68 32.42
CA THR A 296 -21.73 25.98 33.87
C THR A 296 -22.38 24.75 34.59
N PRO A 297 -22.48 24.66 35.94
CA PRO A 297 -21.41 24.07 36.76
C PRO A 297 -21.89 23.01 37.80
N SER A 298 -20.98 22.50 38.65
CA SER A 298 -21.26 21.65 39.85
C SER A 298 -21.41 22.52 41.12
N ILE A 299 -21.66 22.07 42.37
CA ILE A 299 -21.46 20.81 43.16
C ILE A 299 -22.55 20.77 44.29
N PRO A 300 -22.43 20.16 45.51
CA PRO A 300 -21.97 18.82 45.97
C PRO A 300 -22.97 18.09 46.94
N GLY A 301 -22.64 16.85 47.35
CA GLY A 301 -22.83 16.40 48.75
C GLY A 301 -23.52 15.05 49.03
N GLY A 302 -22.98 14.25 49.97
CA GLY A 302 -23.74 13.20 50.70
C GLY A 302 -23.20 11.75 50.66
N ARG A 303 -22.54 11.32 51.75
CA ARG A 303 -22.37 9.91 52.22
C ARG A 303 -23.20 9.76 53.52
N PRO A 304 -23.53 8.56 54.10
CA PRO A 304 -22.55 7.49 54.39
C PRO A 304 -23.02 5.99 54.53
N THR A 305 -22.01 5.09 54.53
CA THR A 305 -21.82 3.83 55.32
C THR A 305 -22.81 2.62 55.37
N ASN A 306 -22.37 1.47 54.80
CA ASN A 306 -21.95 0.18 55.45
C ASN A 306 -22.60 -0.33 56.77
N PRO A 307 -22.76 -1.67 57.03
CA PRO A 307 -21.60 -2.60 57.15
C PRO A 307 -21.72 -4.14 56.88
N LYS A 308 -20.59 -4.72 56.41
CA LYS A 308 -19.89 -6.01 56.74
C LYS A 308 -20.60 -7.30 57.27
N LYS A 309 -20.22 -8.46 56.69
CA LYS A 309 -19.62 -9.73 57.26
C LYS A 309 -19.35 -10.72 56.10
N SER A 310 -18.15 -11.27 55.83
CA SER A 310 -17.42 -12.44 56.44
C SER A 310 -18.23 -13.76 56.45
N THR A 311 -17.73 -14.98 56.14
CA THR A 311 -16.37 -15.58 56.29
C THR A 311 -16.26 -16.93 55.52
N ASN A 312 -15.04 -17.38 55.13
CA ASN A 312 -14.43 -18.76 55.03
C ASN A 312 -15.27 -20.07 54.81
N ALA A 313 -14.76 -21.24 54.39
CA ALA A 313 -13.62 -21.74 53.56
C ALA A 313 -13.63 -23.32 53.54
N ASN A 314 -13.02 -23.98 52.53
CA ASN A 314 -12.67 -25.44 52.46
C ASN A 314 -13.85 -26.47 52.41
N LYS A 315 -13.71 -27.74 51.93
CA LYS A 315 -12.56 -28.55 51.43
C LYS A 315 -12.97 -29.64 50.39
N GLU A 316 -11.97 -30.33 49.83
CA GLU A 316 -12.04 -31.42 48.82
C GLU A 316 -12.48 -32.80 49.35
N ARG A 317 -13.05 -33.65 48.48
CA ARG A 317 -12.51 -34.98 48.01
C ARG A 317 -13.57 -35.93 47.42
N SER A 318 -13.29 -36.50 46.24
CA SER A 318 -13.39 -37.96 45.97
C SER A 318 -12.84 -38.30 44.56
N LYS A 319 -12.20 -39.47 44.41
CA LYS A 319 -11.67 -40.05 43.15
C LYS A 319 -11.78 -41.58 43.23
N HIS A 320 -11.88 -42.22 42.05
CA HIS A 320 -11.95 -43.68 41.79
C HIS A 320 -13.30 -44.33 42.19
N CYS A 321 -13.96 -45.11 41.34
CA CYS A 321 -13.43 -46.29 40.64
C CYS A 321 -14.03 -46.58 39.26
N ARG A 322 -13.30 -47.48 38.57
CA ARG A 322 -13.68 -48.43 37.50
C ARG A 322 -13.31 -48.07 36.06
N ALA A 323 -12.13 -48.56 35.68
CA ALA A 323 -11.77 -48.89 34.30
C ALA A 323 -12.29 -50.32 33.95
N GLU A 324 -11.93 -50.78 32.75
CA GLU A 324 -12.17 -52.13 32.19
C GLU A 324 -13.56 -52.40 31.61
N ASN A 325 -13.73 -52.09 30.31
CA ASN A 325 -13.79 -53.17 29.32
C ASN A 325 -13.54 -52.68 27.87
N SER A 326 -13.18 -53.62 27.01
CA SER A 326 -12.86 -53.55 25.56
C SER A 326 -11.45 -53.09 25.17
N LYS A 327 -10.52 -54.06 25.14
CA LYS A 327 -9.48 -54.10 24.09
C LYS A 327 -10.12 -54.70 22.83
N THR A 328 -10.14 -53.93 21.75
CA THR A 328 -10.34 -54.42 20.38
C THR A 328 -9.32 -53.74 19.48
N GLU A 329 -8.84 -54.47 18.48
CA GLU A 329 -7.72 -54.04 17.66
C GLU A 329 -8.09 -52.88 16.71
N GLY A 330 -7.18 -51.90 16.65
CA GLY A 330 -6.72 -51.42 15.35
C GLY A 330 -7.52 -50.37 14.59
N CYS A 331 -8.69 -49.90 15.06
CA CYS A 331 -9.33 -48.75 14.42
C CYS A 331 -8.53 -47.46 14.75
N ARG A 332 -7.57 -47.10 13.88
CA ARG A 332 -6.76 -45.88 13.98
C ARG A 332 -7.71 -44.68 14.00
N ARG A 333 -7.80 -44.00 15.15
CA ARG A 333 -8.63 -42.80 15.32
C ARG A 333 -8.22 -41.75 14.28
N VAL A 334 -9.12 -41.44 13.35
CA VAL A 334 -8.95 -40.38 12.36
C VAL A 334 -8.71 -39.05 13.08
N LEU A 335 -7.63 -38.36 12.73
CA LEU A 335 -7.29 -37.08 13.32
C LEU A 335 -8.13 -35.96 12.68
N LEU A 336 -8.42 -34.91 13.45
CA LEU A 336 -9.07 -33.71 12.91
C LEU A 336 -8.22 -33.09 11.79
N ALA A 337 -6.90 -33.15 11.94
CA ALA A 337 -5.93 -32.72 10.92
C ALA A 337 -6.03 -33.52 9.61
N GLU A 338 -6.28 -34.83 9.69
CA GLU A 338 -6.44 -35.67 8.49
C GLU A 338 -7.76 -35.31 7.78
N THR A 339 -8.84 -35.08 8.53
CA THR A 339 -10.13 -34.68 7.95
C THR A 339 -10.07 -33.30 7.26
N ILE A 340 -9.49 -32.29 7.94
CA ILE A 340 -9.35 -30.94 7.37
C ILE A 340 -8.34 -30.93 6.21
N GLY A 341 -7.21 -31.63 6.37
CA GLY A 341 -6.16 -31.70 5.36
C GLY A 341 -6.67 -32.30 4.05
N LEU A 342 -7.36 -33.44 4.11
CA LEU A 342 -8.03 -34.05 2.95
C LEU A 342 -9.06 -33.09 2.32
N SER A 343 -9.97 -32.52 3.13
CA SER A 343 -11.02 -31.64 2.61
C SER A 343 -10.49 -30.39 1.89
N LEU A 344 -9.39 -29.80 2.39
CA LEU A 344 -8.72 -28.66 1.74
C LEU A 344 -7.90 -29.11 0.53
N HIS A 345 -7.23 -30.26 0.59
CA HIS A 345 -6.51 -30.81 -0.56
C HIS A 345 -7.46 -31.14 -1.72
N ASP A 346 -8.60 -31.77 -1.44
CA ASP A 346 -9.64 -32.03 -2.44
C ASP A 346 -10.24 -30.73 -3.01
N GLY A 347 -10.36 -29.69 -2.18
CA GLY A 347 -10.73 -28.34 -2.62
C GLY A 347 -9.74 -27.79 -3.64
N HIS A 348 -8.44 -27.83 -3.31
CA HIS A 348 -7.37 -27.37 -4.16
C HIS A 348 -7.25 -28.21 -5.46
N ALA A 349 -7.41 -29.53 -5.37
CA ALA A 349 -7.32 -30.45 -6.50
C ALA A 349 -8.52 -30.36 -7.47
N ARG A 350 -9.65 -29.78 -7.03
CA ARG A 350 -10.75 -29.43 -7.95
C ARG A 350 -10.40 -28.23 -8.82
N LEU A 351 -9.73 -27.20 -8.26
CA LEU A 351 -9.24 -26.05 -9.02
C LEU A 351 -8.28 -26.51 -10.14
N THR A 352 -7.36 -27.43 -9.85
CA THR A 352 -6.40 -27.94 -10.83
C THR A 352 -6.98 -28.92 -11.87
N LYS A 353 -8.25 -29.34 -11.74
CA LYS A 353 -8.90 -30.28 -12.66
C LYS A 353 -9.81 -29.62 -13.69
N TRP A 354 -10.08 -28.32 -13.55
CA TRP A 354 -10.96 -27.60 -14.48
C TRP A 354 -10.27 -27.27 -15.83
N ASP A 355 -8.95 -27.46 -15.92
CA ASP A 355 -8.14 -27.04 -17.08
C ASP A 355 -7.16 -28.15 -17.53
N VAL A 356 -7.71 -29.24 -18.10
CA VAL A 356 -6.93 -30.40 -18.59
C VAL A 356 -6.96 -30.52 -20.13
N ASN A 357 -7.39 -29.46 -20.83
CA ASN A 357 -7.54 -29.48 -22.29
C ASN A 357 -6.80 -28.37 -23.05
N ASP A 358 -6.01 -27.51 -22.39
CA ASP A 358 -5.05 -26.66 -23.10
C ASP A 358 -3.73 -26.45 -22.31
N ILE A 359 -2.64 -26.27 -23.05
CA ILE A 359 -1.28 -25.91 -22.60
C ILE A 359 -0.48 -26.97 -21.78
N SER A 360 0.34 -27.74 -22.52
CA SER A 360 1.72 -28.15 -22.17
C SER A 360 2.03 -28.64 -20.73
N HIS A 361 1.84 -29.94 -20.48
CA HIS A 361 2.53 -30.64 -19.38
C HIS A 361 4.07 -30.52 -19.52
N ASN A 362 4.74 -29.90 -18.55
CA ASN A 362 6.15 -30.15 -18.17
C ASN A 362 6.55 -29.33 -16.93
N LEU A 363 6.07 -29.70 -15.73
CA LEU A 363 6.53 -29.08 -14.48
C LEU A 363 6.36 -29.93 -13.20
N PHE A 364 6.27 -31.26 -13.33
CA PHE A 364 6.42 -32.20 -12.21
C PHE A 364 6.98 -33.55 -12.69
N GLU A 365 8.31 -33.67 -12.75
CA GLU A 365 8.98 -34.97 -12.64
C GLU A 365 10.04 -34.92 -11.54
N HIS A 366 10.06 -35.96 -10.71
CA HIS A 366 10.96 -36.08 -9.58
C HIS A 366 12.31 -36.63 -10.02
N HIS A 367 13.40 -35.94 -9.67
CA HIS A 367 14.72 -36.57 -9.59
C HIS A 367 15.05 -36.92 -8.14
N GLU A 368 14.88 -38.20 -7.79
CA GLU A 368 15.56 -38.78 -6.63
C GLU A 368 17.08 -38.86 -6.88
N PRO A 369 17.93 -38.43 -5.93
CA PRO A 369 19.36 -38.69 -6.00
C PRO A 369 19.68 -40.07 -5.42
N SER A 370 19.96 -41.06 -6.27
CA SER A 370 20.39 -42.39 -5.81
C SER A 370 21.80 -42.34 -5.20
N VAL A 371 21.93 -42.58 -3.90
CA VAL A 371 23.23 -42.74 -3.23
C VAL A 371 23.73 -44.18 -3.42
N LYS A 372 24.85 -44.36 -4.11
CA LYS A 372 25.75 -45.52 -3.93
C LYS A 372 27.21 -45.07 -3.94
N ALA A 373 27.95 -45.51 -2.93
CA ALA A 373 29.40 -45.32 -2.84
C ALA A 373 30.14 -46.58 -3.28
N ALA A 374 31.27 -46.44 -3.99
CA ALA A 374 32.50 -47.22 -3.78
C ALA A 374 33.61 -46.90 -4.82
N SER A 375 34.78 -46.53 -4.30
CA SER A 375 36.16 -46.75 -4.75
C SER A 375 36.55 -47.19 -6.18
N SER A 376 37.65 -46.55 -6.63
CA SER A 376 38.84 -47.07 -7.35
C SER A 376 38.77 -47.52 -8.81
N GLY A 377 39.57 -46.84 -9.65
CA GLY A 377 40.76 -47.51 -10.21
C GLY A 377 41.11 -47.35 -11.71
N TRP A 378 42.30 -46.77 -11.95
CA TRP A 378 43.28 -47.12 -13.01
C TRP A 378 43.09 -46.70 -14.49
N LEU A 379 44.17 -46.09 -15.03
CA LEU A 379 44.64 -46.08 -16.44
C LEU A 379 43.80 -45.32 -17.51
N SER A 380 44.35 -44.61 -18.50
CA SER A 380 45.75 -44.35 -18.92
C SER A 380 45.90 -42.99 -19.62
N VAL A 381 47.11 -42.42 -19.60
CA VAL A 381 47.56 -41.34 -20.51
C VAL A 381 48.58 -41.95 -21.49
N PRO A 382 48.61 -41.50 -22.77
CA PRO A 382 49.92 -41.21 -23.36
C PRO A 382 50.14 -39.73 -23.69
N SER A 383 51.38 -39.33 -23.45
CA SER A 383 51.99 -38.01 -23.63
C SER A 383 52.22 -37.60 -25.09
N HIS A 384 52.33 -36.28 -25.34
CA HIS A 384 53.45 -35.67 -26.08
C HIS A 384 53.61 -34.20 -25.63
N THR A 385 54.65 -33.87 -24.83
CA THR A 385 55.91 -33.18 -25.22
C THR A 385 55.72 -31.77 -25.84
N GLY A 386 56.31 -30.67 -25.33
CA GLY A 386 57.34 -30.57 -24.27
C GLY A 386 57.52 -29.15 -23.67
N ARG A 387 58.56 -29.00 -22.82
CA ARG A 387 58.84 -27.82 -21.97
C ARG A 387 59.90 -26.85 -22.54
N SER A 388 59.74 -25.57 -22.22
CA SER A 388 60.82 -24.66 -21.72
C SER A 388 60.16 -23.35 -21.22
N SER A 389 60.19 -22.94 -19.94
CA SER A 389 61.34 -22.50 -19.11
C SER A 389 61.93 -21.15 -19.54
N GLY A 390 61.86 -20.09 -18.69
CA GLY A 390 62.71 -18.90 -18.89
C GLY A 390 62.25 -17.52 -18.36
N SER A 391 62.28 -17.32 -17.04
CA SER A 391 62.81 -16.14 -16.32
C SER A 391 62.62 -14.65 -16.79
N THR A 392 62.07 -13.85 -15.86
CA THR A 392 62.50 -12.48 -15.43
C THR A 392 62.43 -11.19 -16.29
N ARG A 393 61.87 -10.16 -15.62
CA ARG A 393 62.32 -8.75 -15.49
C ARG A 393 62.03 -7.68 -16.58
N SER A 394 61.06 -6.83 -16.20
CA SER A 394 61.14 -5.35 -16.04
C SER A 394 61.38 -4.37 -17.22
N SER A 395 60.54 -3.32 -17.18
CA SER A 395 60.83 -1.88 -17.36
C SER A 395 60.92 -1.23 -18.76
N THR A 396 59.84 -0.48 -19.06
CA THR A 396 59.78 0.91 -19.57
C THR A 396 60.35 1.36 -20.93
N SER A 397 59.44 2.01 -21.68
CA SER A 397 59.54 3.33 -22.35
C SER A 397 59.62 3.39 -23.88
N THR A 398 58.81 4.31 -24.46
CA THR A 398 58.93 4.98 -25.79
C THR A 398 58.95 4.09 -27.05
N SER A 399 58.55 4.49 -28.28
CA SER A 399 57.86 5.66 -28.87
C SER A 399 57.67 5.39 -30.39
N ASP A 400 56.69 5.87 -31.16
CA ASP A 400 55.42 6.57 -30.94
C ASP A 400 54.56 6.37 -32.25
N ASP A 401 53.90 7.41 -32.81
CA ASP A 401 53.43 7.57 -34.21
C ASP A 401 52.25 6.72 -34.77
N THR A 402 51.28 7.26 -35.52
CA THR A 402 50.76 8.64 -35.69
C THR A 402 49.32 8.52 -36.25
N LEU A 403 48.45 9.53 -36.10
CA LEU A 403 47.65 10.14 -37.19
C LEU A 403 46.66 11.23 -36.71
N ALA A 404 46.75 12.39 -37.36
CA ALA A 404 45.83 13.55 -37.33
C ALA A 404 44.70 13.34 -38.38
N ALA A 405 43.61 14.13 -38.48
CA ALA A 405 42.88 15.08 -37.61
C ALA A 405 41.57 15.51 -38.35
N THR A 406 40.73 16.34 -37.70
CA THR A 406 39.66 17.21 -38.30
C THR A 406 38.46 16.53 -39.02
N SER A 407 37.21 17.04 -39.01
CA SER A 407 36.54 18.10 -38.21
C SER A 407 35.02 18.14 -38.52
N SER A 408 34.23 18.72 -37.59
CA SER A 408 32.97 19.46 -37.83
C SER A 408 31.66 18.79 -38.28
N ASP A 409 30.74 18.73 -37.31
CA ASP A 409 29.44 19.45 -37.28
C ASP A 409 28.15 18.94 -37.96
N THR A 410 27.05 19.35 -37.28
CA THR A 410 25.64 19.54 -37.71
C THR A 410 24.64 18.37 -37.57
N TRP A 411 23.64 18.59 -36.69
CA TRP A 411 22.31 17.97 -36.73
C TRP A 411 21.47 18.61 -37.85
N PRO A 412 20.38 17.98 -38.35
CA PRO A 412 19.07 18.44 -37.88
C PRO A 412 17.93 17.39 -37.83
N SER A 413 16.81 17.82 -37.27
CA SER A 413 15.49 17.18 -37.21
C SER A 413 14.89 16.81 -38.58
N GLY A 414 13.98 15.83 -38.62
CA GLY A 414 13.13 15.58 -39.79
C GLY A 414 12.02 14.55 -39.53
N SER A 415 10.76 14.96 -39.73
CA SER A 415 9.57 14.09 -39.70
C SER A 415 9.28 13.53 -41.09
N SER A 416 8.72 12.31 -41.18
CA SER A 416 7.86 11.91 -42.31
C SER A 416 6.93 10.75 -41.93
N CYS A 417 5.74 10.73 -42.54
CA CYS A 417 4.63 9.81 -42.24
C CYS A 417 4.32 8.91 -43.47
N ILE A 418 3.23 8.13 -43.37
CA ILE A 418 2.54 7.39 -44.47
C ILE A 418 3.31 6.10 -44.88
N SER A 419 2.70 4.92 -45.11
CA SER A 419 1.36 4.56 -45.61
C SER A 419 0.67 3.36 -44.93
N GLU A 420 -0.66 3.29 -45.08
CA GLU A 420 -1.51 2.11 -44.82
C GLU A 420 -1.75 1.27 -46.10
N GLU A 421 -2.51 0.17 -45.94
CA GLU A 421 -3.07 -0.76 -46.95
C GLU A 421 -2.03 -1.68 -47.64
N ASP A 422 -2.09 -3.01 -47.44
CA ASP A 422 -3.14 -3.87 -47.98
C ASP A 422 -3.46 -5.13 -47.13
N ALA A 423 -4.58 -5.82 -47.43
CA ALA A 423 -5.20 -6.80 -46.52
C ALA A 423 -5.08 -8.30 -46.91
N HIS A 424 -5.53 -9.15 -45.97
CA HIS A 424 -5.87 -10.58 -46.09
C HIS A 424 -4.77 -11.66 -45.95
N SER A 425 -4.67 -12.24 -44.74
CA SER A 425 -4.98 -13.67 -44.57
C SER A 425 -5.47 -13.98 -43.14
N HIS A 426 -6.56 -14.74 -43.01
CA HIS A 426 -7.08 -15.21 -41.72
C HIS A 426 -6.57 -16.62 -41.42
N ARG A 427 -5.96 -16.85 -40.23
CA ARG A 427 -6.23 -18.03 -39.39
C ARG A 427 -5.56 -17.96 -38.01
N GLY A 428 -6.33 -18.26 -36.96
CA GLY A 428 -5.80 -18.81 -35.69
C GLY A 428 -5.09 -17.84 -34.75
N SER A 429 -5.76 -16.77 -34.28
CA SER A 429 -5.29 -16.03 -33.10
C SER A 429 -5.96 -16.57 -31.84
N SER A 430 -5.20 -17.29 -31.02
CA SER A 430 -5.55 -17.58 -29.63
C SER A 430 -5.55 -16.25 -28.85
N ILE A 431 -6.65 -15.94 -28.17
CA ILE A 431 -6.81 -14.66 -27.45
C ILE A 431 -5.99 -14.71 -26.15
N ASN A 432 -4.69 -14.43 -26.24
CA ASN A 432 -3.86 -14.11 -25.09
C ASN A 432 -4.26 -12.73 -24.56
N VAL A 433 -5.22 -12.71 -23.63
CA VAL A 433 -5.60 -11.51 -22.87
C VAL A 433 -4.37 -11.07 -22.06
N SER A 434 -3.71 -10.02 -22.54
CA SER A 434 -2.46 -9.53 -21.94
C SER A 434 -2.66 -9.18 -20.46
N ARG A 435 -1.85 -9.78 -19.58
CA ARG A 435 -1.96 -9.60 -18.13
C ARG A 435 -1.62 -8.16 -17.74
N LYS A 436 -2.36 -7.65 -16.74
CA LYS A 436 -2.38 -6.24 -16.32
C LYS A 436 -0.99 -5.74 -15.93
N HIS A 437 -0.57 -4.61 -16.51
CA HIS A 437 0.70 -3.96 -16.20
C HIS A 437 0.78 -3.48 -14.74
N LEU A 438 1.69 -4.08 -13.96
CA LEU A 438 2.11 -3.60 -12.63
C LEU A 438 2.86 -2.26 -12.72
N PRO A 439 2.96 -1.45 -11.65
CA PRO A 439 3.64 -0.16 -11.71
C PRO A 439 5.16 -0.32 -11.89
N TYR A 440 5.62 -0.23 -13.14
CA TYR A 440 6.99 -0.47 -13.64
C TYR A 440 8.15 0.26 -12.93
N LYS A 441 7.88 1.16 -11.99
CA LYS A 441 8.92 1.90 -11.25
C LYS A 441 9.44 1.16 -10.01
N ARG A 442 8.79 0.09 -9.53
CA ARG A 442 9.21 -0.64 -8.30
C ARG A 442 10.19 -1.78 -8.54
N ILE A 443 10.20 -2.39 -9.74
CA ILE A 443 11.13 -3.46 -10.12
C ILE A 443 12.24 -2.83 -10.95
N ILE A 444 13.50 -3.08 -10.57
CA ILE A 444 14.63 -2.25 -11.01
C ILE A 444 15.85 -3.13 -11.30
N SER A 445 16.41 -3.00 -12.49
CA SER A 445 17.75 -3.50 -12.84
C SER A 445 18.61 -2.35 -13.37
N LEU A 446 19.93 -2.54 -13.48
CA LEU A 446 20.82 -1.53 -14.06
C LEU A 446 20.71 -1.42 -15.59
N ASP A 447 20.23 -2.46 -16.26
CA ASP A 447 19.99 -2.49 -17.71
C ASP A 447 18.56 -2.09 -18.11
N GLY A 448 17.65 -1.92 -17.13
CA GLY A 448 16.23 -1.62 -17.34
C GLY A 448 15.38 -2.76 -17.90
N LEU A 449 15.98 -3.94 -18.13
CA LEU A 449 15.34 -5.10 -18.75
C LEU A 449 14.95 -6.11 -17.67
N VAL A 450 13.88 -5.84 -16.93
CA VAL A 450 13.40 -6.71 -15.85
C VAL A 450 11.88 -6.83 -15.84
N SER A 451 11.40 -8.04 -15.58
CA SER A 451 9.99 -8.40 -15.56
C SER A 451 9.47 -8.66 -14.13
N VAL A 452 8.16 -8.89 -13.98
CA VAL A 452 7.56 -9.32 -12.70
C VAL A 452 7.84 -10.81 -12.49
N GLU A 453 7.81 -11.55 -13.58
CA GLU A 453 8.10 -12.97 -13.71
C GLU A 453 9.52 -13.31 -13.23
N ASP A 454 10.50 -12.41 -13.43
CA ASP A 454 11.84 -12.53 -12.84
C ASP A 454 11.82 -12.49 -11.31
N VAL A 455 11.02 -11.59 -10.72
CA VAL A 455 10.89 -11.46 -9.27
C VAL A 455 10.12 -12.64 -8.69
N GLU A 456 9.06 -13.08 -9.37
CA GLU A 456 8.29 -14.28 -9.02
C GLU A 456 9.17 -15.53 -9.06
N ARG A 457 9.96 -15.73 -10.11
CA ARG A 457 10.91 -16.85 -10.20
C ARG A 457 11.94 -16.81 -9.06
N LEU A 458 12.54 -15.65 -8.79
CA LEU A 458 13.50 -15.50 -7.69
C LEU A 458 12.86 -15.74 -6.31
N ALA A 459 11.61 -15.33 -6.10
CA ALA A 459 10.87 -15.61 -4.86
C ALA A 459 10.46 -17.09 -4.74
N THR A 460 10.10 -17.73 -5.86
CA THR A 460 9.76 -19.15 -5.94
C THR A 460 10.96 -20.06 -5.68
N GLN A 461 12.18 -19.61 -6.03
CA GLN A 461 13.43 -20.33 -5.81
C GLN A 461 14.10 -20.00 -4.47
N HIS A 462 14.12 -18.73 -4.06
CA HIS A 462 14.95 -18.24 -2.94
C HIS A 462 14.18 -17.37 -1.92
N GLY A 463 12.86 -17.25 -2.06
CA GLY A 463 12.03 -16.47 -1.14
C GLY A 463 12.11 -16.97 0.30
N GLN A 464 11.94 -16.04 1.25
CA GLN A 464 12.02 -16.28 2.70
C GLN A 464 10.95 -15.41 3.40
N ALA A 465 10.73 -15.58 4.72
CA ALA A 465 9.80 -14.75 5.49
C ALA A 465 10.14 -13.24 5.44
N SER A 466 11.43 -12.89 5.45
CA SER A 466 11.98 -11.53 5.27
C SER A 466 11.42 -10.80 4.05
N HIS A 467 11.15 -11.54 2.97
CA HIS A 467 10.67 -11.04 1.69
C HIS A 467 9.18 -10.64 1.70
N MET A 468 8.55 -10.50 2.87
CA MET A 468 7.19 -9.96 3.03
C MET A 468 6.93 -8.64 2.29
N GLY A 469 7.95 -7.78 2.13
CA GLY A 469 7.85 -6.53 1.36
C GLY A 469 7.54 -6.73 -0.13
N LEU A 470 7.67 -7.94 -0.67
CA LEU A 470 7.24 -8.26 -2.04
C LEU A 470 5.75 -7.89 -2.26
N LEU A 471 4.90 -8.16 -1.27
CA LEU A 471 3.46 -7.86 -1.27
C LEU A 471 3.10 -6.43 -0.79
N ASP A 472 4.08 -5.58 -0.50
CA ASP A 472 3.84 -4.17 -0.12
C ASP A 472 4.30 -3.26 -1.28
N PRO A 473 3.38 -2.55 -1.98
CA PRO A 473 3.72 -1.68 -3.11
C PRO A 473 4.73 -0.55 -2.80
N SER A 474 4.97 -0.23 -1.53
CA SER A 474 5.96 0.78 -1.11
C SER A 474 7.41 0.25 -1.05
N TYR A 475 7.61 -1.06 -1.25
CA TYR A 475 8.93 -1.67 -1.42
C TYR A 475 9.31 -1.76 -2.90
N ASN A 476 10.61 -1.63 -3.15
CA ASN A 476 11.22 -1.83 -4.44
C ASN A 476 11.91 -3.20 -4.46
N VAL A 477 12.06 -3.78 -5.65
CA VAL A 477 12.84 -4.99 -5.86
C VAL A 477 13.95 -4.67 -6.84
N PHE A 478 15.19 -4.82 -6.39
CA PHE A 478 16.35 -4.77 -7.27
C PHE A 478 16.60 -6.18 -7.84
N VAL A 479 16.82 -6.30 -9.14
CA VAL A 479 17.20 -7.54 -9.82
C VAL A 479 18.51 -7.30 -10.55
N LYS A 480 19.46 -8.22 -10.37
CA LYS A 480 20.77 -8.18 -11.04
C LYS A 480 20.60 -8.35 -12.56
N GLY A 481 21.44 -7.72 -13.36
CA GLY A 481 21.35 -7.73 -14.83
C GLY A 481 21.46 -9.10 -15.52
N ASP A 482 21.87 -10.17 -14.83
CA ASP A 482 21.78 -11.56 -15.35
C ASP A 482 20.57 -12.35 -14.82
N ARG A 483 19.70 -11.68 -14.05
CA ARG A 483 18.53 -12.21 -13.34
C ARG A 483 18.82 -13.42 -12.42
N ALA A 484 20.10 -13.63 -12.06
CA ALA A 484 20.52 -14.68 -11.13
C ALA A 484 20.35 -14.32 -9.64
N GLY A 485 19.82 -13.13 -9.34
CA GLY A 485 19.54 -12.72 -7.97
C GLY A 485 18.84 -11.37 -7.81
N GLY A 486 18.21 -11.17 -6.66
CA GLY A 486 17.52 -9.91 -6.33
C GLY A 486 17.47 -9.56 -4.85
N LEU A 487 17.03 -8.33 -4.55
CA LEU A 487 16.92 -7.74 -3.21
C LEU A 487 15.59 -6.99 -3.06
N CYS A 488 14.80 -7.31 -2.04
CA CYS A 488 13.65 -6.50 -1.65
C CYS A 488 14.11 -5.38 -0.71
N PHE A 489 13.76 -4.11 -0.97
CA PHE A 489 14.23 -2.98 -0.18
C PHE A 489 13.26 -1.78 -0.15
N LYS A 490 13.35 -0.96 0.90
CA LYS A 490 12.59 0.29 1.05
C LYS A 490 13.53 1.44 1.33
N VAL A 491 13.33 2.57 0.65
CA VAL A 491 14.19 3.75 0.81
C VAL A 491 13.53 4.73 1.77
N LEU A 492 14.22 5.07 2.85
CA LEU A 492 13.79 6.09 3.80
C LEU A 492 14.98 6.94 4.25
N ASN A 493 14.80 8.27 4.34
CA ASN A 493 15.85 9.21 4.76
C ASN A 493 17.20 9.06 4.01
N LYS A 494 17.14 8.74 2.70
CA LYS A 494 18.30 8.40 1.83
C LYS A 494 19.11 7.19 2.34
N VAL A 495 18.44 6.22 2.96
CA VAL A 495 18.96 4.90 3.32
C VAL A 495 18.09 3.84 2.66
N ALA A 496 18.70 2.93 1.88
CA ALA A 496 18.06 1.72 1.41
C ALA A 496 18.09 0.67 2.52
N ILE A 497 16.94 0.35 3.09
CA ILE A 497 16.77 -0.75 4.04
C ILE A 497 16.42 -2.01 3.23
N VAL A 498 17.38 -2.91 3.09
CA VAL A 498 17.23 -4.21 2.44
C VAL A 498 16.60 -5.18 3.42
N MET A 499 15.64 -5.96 2.95
CA MET A 499 14.94 -6.98 3.73
C MET A 499 15.58 -8.34 3.50
N GLY A 500 16.04 -8.99 4.56
CA GLY A 500 16.52 -10.37 4.49
C GLY A 500 17.90 -10.60 3.89
N ASP A 501 18.16 -11.88 3.63
CA ASP A 501 19.22 -12.35 2.73
C ASP A 501 18.81 -12.07 1.26
N PRO A 502 19.76 -11.93 0.32
CA PRO A 502 19.42 -11.83 -1.10
C PRO A 502 18.66 -13.05 -1.63
N MET A 503 17.69 -12.83 -2.52
CA MET A 503 17.01 -13.90 -3.26
C MET A 503 17.95 -14.41 -4.36
N CYS A 504 18.94 -15.22 -4.01
CA CYS A 504 19.88 -15.84 -4.94
C CYS A 504 20.60 -17.04 -4.31
N GLU A 505 21.36 -17.77 -5.13
CA GLU A 505 22.35 -18.72 -4.65
C GLU A 505 23.44 -18.07 -3.79
N ALA A 506 23.97 -18.82 -2.80
CA ALA A 506 24.96 -18.31 -1.86
C ALA A 506 26.25 -17.79 -2.55
N SER A 507 26.61 -18.39 -3.69
CA SER A 507 27.73 -17.95 -4.55
C SER A 507 27.49 -16.59 -5.22
N GLN A 508 26.24 -16.23 -5.48
CA GLN A 508 25.86 -15.00 -6.19
C GLN A 508 25.78 -13.77 -5.27
N VAL A 509 25.65 -13.96 -3.94
CA VAL A 509 25.49 -12.90 -2.92
C VAL A 509 26.46 -11.73 -3.10
N SER A 510 27.74 -12.01 -3.36
CA SER A 510 28.72 -10.95 -3.61
C SER A 510 28.35 -10.10 -4.81
N SER A 511 28.05 -10.74 -5.95
CA SER A 511 27.75 -10.05 -7.21
C SER A 511 26.47 -9.22 -7.15
N VAL A 512 25.42 -9.75 -6.51
CA VAL A 512 24.14 -9.04 -6.31
C VAL A 512 24.34 -7.80 -5.45
N LEU A 513 25.08 -7.93 -4.34
CA LEU A 513 25.36 -6.80 -3.44
C LEU A 513 26.28 -5.77 -4.07
N ASP A 514 27.29 -6.18 -4.84
CA ASP A 514 28.23 -5.26 -5.49
C ASP A 514 27.58 -4.51 -6.67
N GLU A 515 26.60 -5.13 -7.34
CA GLU A 515 25.77 -4.45 -8.34
C GLU A 515 24.76 -3.48 -7.71
N PHE A 516 24.07 -3.90 -6.65
CA PHE A 516 23.22 -3.01 -5.88
C PHE A 516 24.01 -1.84 -5.28
N ASP A 517 25.29 -2.04 -4.91
CA ASP A 517 26.17 -0.97 -4.43
C ASP A 517 26.40 0.11 -5.49
N ARG A 518 26.48 -0.25 -6.78
CA ARG A 518 26.52 0.71 -7.90
C ARG A 518 25.21 1.49 -7.98
N TYR A 519 24.07 0.79 -8.02
CA TYR A 519 22.74 1.41 -8.14
C TYR A 519 22.43 2.38 -6.97
N ARG A 520 22.64 1.94 -5.73
CA ARG A 520 22.37 2.77 -4.54
C ARG A 520 23.33 3.94 -4.41
N ARG A 521 24.55 3.86 -4.98
CA ARG A 521 25.50 5.01 -5.06
C ARG A 521 25.05 6.06 -6.06
N GLN A 522 24.59 5.67 -7.25
CA GLN A 522 24.03 6.61 -8.24
C GLN A 522 22.89 7.44 -7.62
N ASN A 523 22.05 6.80 -6.82
CA ASN A 523 20.93 7.43 -6.10
C ASN A 523 21.33 8.16 -4.79
N ARG A 524 22.63 8.15 -4.43
CA ARG A 524 23.19 8.75 -3.20
C ARG A 524 22.57 8.21 -1.90
N TRP A 525 22.29 6.91 -1.85
CA TRP A 525 21.75 6.24 -0.65
C TRP A 525 22.85 5.56 0.16
N ALA A 526 22.71 5.59 1.50
CA ALA A 526 23.33 4.61 2.38
C ALA A 526 22.57 3.27 2.27
N VAL A 527 23.08 2.19 2.86
CA VAL A 527 22.42 0.88 2.88
C VAL A 527 22.51 0.25 4.27
N SER A 528 21.50 -0.50 4.68
CA SER A 528 21.45 -1.31 5.90
C SER A 528 20.48 -2.48 5.71
N PHE A 529 20.60 -3.55 6.49
CA PHE A 529 19.82 -4.77 6.32
C PHE A 529 18.99 -5.06 7.56
N LEU A 530 17.73 -5.46 7.36
CA LEU A 530 16.74 -5.75 8.40
C LEU A 530 16.22 -7.17 8.23
N GLY A 531 16.35 -7.99 9.28
CA GLY A 531 15.91 -9.40 9.24
C GLY A 531 16.82 -10.28 8.39
N ALA A 532 18.11 -9.95 8.28
CA ALA A 532 19.09 -10.78 7.58
C ALA A 532 19.26 -12.14 8.26
N GLY A 533 19.57 -13.17 7.48
CA GLY A 533 19.81 -14.53 7.92
C GLY A 533 21.29 -14.92 7.85
N GLU A 534 21.57 -16.23 7.89
CA GLU A 534 22.94 -16.73 7.93
C GLU A 534 23.66 -16.59 6.58
N MET A 535 22.95 -16.47 5.44
CA MET A 535 23.58 -16.34 4.13
C MET A 535 24.29 -14.98 4.01
N LEU A 536 23.59 -13.89 4.34
CA LEU A 536 24.22 -12.56 4.37
C LEU A 536 25.26 -12.48 5.48
N LEU A 537 24.98 -13.05 6.66
CA LEU A 537 25.93 -13.00 7.78
C LEU A 537 27.25 -13.73 7.45
N SER A 538 27.19 -14.89 6.78
CA SER A 538 28.36 -15.62 6.30
C SER A 538 29.18 -14.79 5.32
N HIS A 539 28.54 -14.09 4.37
CA HIS A 539 29.21 -13.17 3.44
C HIS A 539 29.88 -11.99 4.16
N VAL A 540 29.22 -11.43 5.18
CA VAL A 540 29.77 -10.33 5.99
C VAL A 540 30.99 -10.77 6.79
N LYS A 541 30.91 -11.92 7.46
CA LYS A 541 32.02 -12.56 8.19
C LYS A 541 33.21 -12.82 7.23
N ALA A 542 32.95 -13.41 6.07
CA ALA A 542 33.99 -13.76 5.07
C ALA A 542 34.74 -12.54 4.52
N ARG A 543 34.05 -11.42 4.27
CA ARG A 543 34.67 -10.19 3.73
C ARG A 543 35.64 -9.47 4.67
N LYS A 544 35.80 -9.91 5.93
CA LYS A 544 36.62 -9.28 7.00
C LYS A 544 36.33 -7.77 7.22
N LYS A 545 35.20 -7.27 6.72
CA LYS A 545 34.76 -5.88 6.90
C LYS A 545 34.20 -5.72 8.31
N LYS A 546 34.57 -4.64 9.01
CA LYS A 546 34.03 -4.33 10.34
C LYS A 546 32.64 -3.69 10.23
N TRP A 547 31.67 -4.49 9.78
CA TRP A 547 30.24 -4.16 9.74
C TRP A 547 29.62 -4.48 11.10
N THR A 548 28.71 -3.63 11.58
CA THR A 548 27.97 -3.88 12.82
C THR A 548 26.88 -4.92 12.56
N VAL A 549 26.82 -5.95 13.40
CA VAL A 549 25.79 -7.00 13.36
C VAL A 549 25.13 -7.07 14.74
N LEU A 550 23.79 -7.04 14.78
CA LEU A 550 22.97 -7.16 15.98
C LEU A 550 21.97 -8.31 15.79
N GLN A 551 22.05 -9.40 16.55
CA GLN A 551 21.01 -10.43 16.55
C GLN A 551 19.84 -9.97 17.42
N PHE A 552 18.69 -9.67 16.80
CA PHE A 552 17.55 -9.03 17.47
C PHE A 552 16.35 -9.96 17.70
N GLY A 553 16.37 -11.16 17.13
CA GLY A 553 15.25 -12.10 17.20
C GLY A 553 15.54 -13.41 16.50
N LYS A 554 14.47 -14.18 16.29
CA LYS A 554 14.47 -15.39 15.49
C LYS A 554 13.18 -15.52 14.67
N GLU A 555 13.27 -16.19 13.53
CA GLU A 555 12.12 -16.72 12.81
C GLU A 555 11.56 -17.89 13.61
N ARG A 556 10.23 -17.98 13.73
CA ARG A 556 9.53 -19.09 14.38
C ARG A 556 8.87 -19.96 13.33
N VAL A 557 9.07 -21.26 13.41
CA VAL A 557 8.59 -22.21 12.40
C VAL A 557 7.71 -23.26 13.05
N LEU A 558 6.60 -23.62 12.40
CA LEU A 558 5.83 -24.83 12.69
C LEU A 558 6.22 -25.89 11.67
N ASN A 559 6.43 -27.12 12.12
CA ASN A 559 6.68 -28.28 11.28
C ASN A 559 5.43 -29.17 11.19
N PRO A 560 4.60 -29.07 10.12
CA PRO A 560 3.32 -29.77 10.05
C PRO A 560 3.43 -31.30 10.02
N LEU A 561 4.63 -31.85 9.81
CA LEU A 561 4.86 -33.30 9.80
C LEU A 561 5.14 -33.87 11.19
N THR A 562 5.64 -33.06 12.15
CA THR A 562 6.08 -33.53 13.49
C THR A 562 5.35 -32.86 14.65
N ASN A 563 4.66 -31.74 14.42
CA ASN A 563 4.09 -30.89 15.46
C ASN A 563 3.07 -31.60 16.38
N GLU A 564 3.25 -31.47 17.70
CA GLU A 564 2.38 -32.12 18.70
C GLU A 564 0.89 -31.71 18.63
N VAL A 565 0.60 -30.48 18.20
CA VAL A 565 -0.78 -29.97 18.16
C VAL A 565 -1.52 -30.59 16.96
N ILE A 566 -0.85 -30.74 15.80
CA ILE A 566 -1.45 -31.34 14.61
C ILE A 566 -1.61 -32.86 14.71
N HIS A 567 -0.71 -33.53 15.47
CA HIS A 567 -0.85 -34.95 15.84
C HIS A 567 -1.79 -35.21 17.03
N GLU A 568 -2.47 -34.17 17.53
CA GLU A 568 -3.38 -34.21 18.69
C GLU A 568 -2.78 -34.73 20.01
N THR A 569 -1.45 -34.78 20.15
CA THR A 569 -0.78 -35.20 21.39
C THR A 569 -0.73 -34.07 22.42
N SER A 570 -0.77 -32.80 21.97
CA SER A 570 -0.94 -31.64 22.85
C SER A 570 -2.04 -30.67 22.35
N GLY A 571 -2.00 -29.40 22.73
CA GLY A 571 -2.93 -28.39 22.21
C GLY A 571 -4.43 -28.57 22.54
N LYS A 572 -4.81 -29.38 23.54
CA LYS A 572 -6.22 -29.76 23.86
C LYS A 572 -7.26 -28.63 23.74
N ARG A 573 -6.95 -27.42 24.20
CA ARG A 573 -7.83 -26.24 24.10
C ARG A 573 -8.14 -25.86 22.64
N ILE A 574 -7.11 -25.81 21.79
CA ILE A 574 -7.23 -25.52 20.35
C ILE A 574 -8.09 -26.59 19.69
N LEU A 575 -7.81 -27.86 19.97
CA LEU A 575 -8.56 -29.00 19.43
C LEU A 575 -10.05 -28.97 19.83
N THR A 576 -10.36 -28.68 21.10
CA THR A 576 -11.74 -28.53 21.57
C THR A 576 -12.45 -27.35 20.91
N GLN A 577 -11.77 -26.22 20.77
CA GLN A 577 -12.32 -25.02 20.16
C GLN A 577 -12.57 -25.20 18.66
N ASN A 578 -11.61 -25.78 17.93
CA ASN A 578 -11.75 -26.09 16.50
C ASN A 578 -12.91 -27.07 16.25
N ARG A 579 -13.04 -28.12 17.08
CA ARG A 579 -14.19 -29.05 17.03
C ARG A 579 -15.53 -28.38 17.32
N GLN A 580 -15.58 -27.34 18.15
CA GLN A 580 -16.80 -26.58 18.43
C GLN A 580 -17.16 -25.64 17.28
N LEU A 581 -16.16 -24.95 16.70
CA LEU A 581 -16.34 -24.05 15.56
C LEU A 581 -16.83 -24.82 14.31
N LEU A 582 -16.20 -25.95 13.99
CA LEU A 582 -16.52 -26.78 12.82
C LEU A 582 -17.79 -27.64 12.97
N ASN A 583 -18.37 -27.75 14.17
CA ASN A 583 -19.56 -28.56 14.36
C ASN A 583 -20.81 -27.84 13.78
N PRO A 584 -21.58 -28.47 12.86
CA PRO A 584 -22.72 -27.82 12.20
C PRO A 584 -23.78 -27.26 13.15
N SER A 585 -24.09 -27.99 14.23
CA SER A 585 -25.07 -27.59 15.26
C SER A 585 -24.53 -26.63 16.33
N LYS A 586 -23.28 -26.17 16.20
CA LYS A 586 -22.64 -25.23 17.13
C LYS A 586 -22.11 -24.01 16.40
N GLY A 587 -20.85 -24.02 15.95
CA GLY A 587 -20.28 -22.90 15.23
C GLY A 587 -20.65 -22.87 13.75
N GLY A 588 -20.93 -24.02 13.14
CA GLY A 588 -21.25 -24.14 11.71
C GLY A 588 -20.20 -23.56 10.76
N ILE A 589 -18.96 -23.38 11.22
CA ILE A 589 -17.88 -22.81 10.42
C ILE A 589 -17.42 -23.84 9.40
N THR A 590 -17.30 -23.42 8.14
CA THR A 590 -16.70 -24.19 7.06
C THR A 590 -15.32 -23.62 6.71
N LEU A 591 -14.43 -24.47 6.19
CA LEU A 591 -13.09 -24.10 5.76
C LEU A 591 -12.94 -24.33 4.25
N HIS A 592 -12.26 -23.40 3.60
CA HIS A 592 -12.08 -23.33 2.15
C HIS A 592 -10.65 -22.96 1.82
N ILE A 593 -10.23 -23.24 0.58
CA ILE A 593 -8.90 -22.88 0.05
C ILE A 593 -9.07 -22.15 -1.28
N TYR A 594 -8.20 -21.18 -1.56
CA TYR A 594 -8.17 -20.39 -2.79
C TYR A 594 -6.73 -20.10 -3.20
N THR A 595 -6.42 -20.22 -4.49
CA THR A 595 -5.10 -19.95 -5.06
C THR A 595 -5.31 -19.12 -6.34
N PRO A 596 -5.08 -17.79 -6.32
CA PRO A 596 -5.51 -16.89 -7.40
C PRO A 596 -4.82 -17.14 -8.75
N SER A 597 -3.70 -17.86 -8.74
CA SER A 597 -2.99 -18.26 -9.97
C SER A 597 -3.56 -19.50 -10.66
N LEU A 598 -4.48 -20.22 -10.02
CA LEU A 598 -5.21 -21.35 -10.62
C LEU A 598 -6.56 -20.90 -11.19
N GLU A 599 -7.32 -20.12 -10.42
CA GLU A 599 -8.63 -19.59 -10.80
C GLU A 599 -8.81 -18.23 -10.13
N ALA A 600 -9.45 -17.27 -10.81
CA ALA A 600 -9.67 -15.92 -10.29
C ALA A 600 -11.12 -15.74 -9.81
N ASP A 601 -11.33 -15.67 -8.51
CA ASP A 601 -12.60 -15.35 -7.84
C ASP A 601 -12.57 -13.90 -7.36
N TYR A 602 -12.94 -12.97 -8.25
CA TYR A 602 -12.90 -11.54 -7.96
C TYR A 602 -13.84 -11.10 -6.82
N GLU A 603 -14.93 -11.82 -6.56
CA GLU A 603 -15.84 -11.48 -5.46
C GLU A 603 -15.20 -11.85 -4.10
N LEU A 604 -14.61 -13.05 -4.01
CA LEU A 604 -13.81 -13.46 -2.85
C LEU A 604 -12.59 -12.56 -2.66
N GLU A 605 -11.88 -12.16 -3.72
CA GLU A 605 -10.73 -11.25 -3.62
C GLU A 605 -11.15 -9.90 -3.00
N ILE A 606 -12.29 -9.33 -3.43
CA ILE A 606 -12.84 -8.11 -2.84
C ILE A 606 -13.20 -8.31 -1.37
N GLU A 607 -13.84 -9.42 -1.00
CA GLU A 607 -14.19 -9.74 0.40
C GLU A 607 -12.95 -9.88 1.29
N LEU A 608 -11.91 -10.59 0.83
CA LEU A 608 -10.65 -10.77 1.54
C LEU A 608 -9.87 -9.44 1.66
N CYS A 609 -9.87 -8.60 0.63
CA CYS A 609 -9.32 -7.25 0.68
C CYS A 609 -10.06 -6.36 1.69
N ALA A 610 -11.39 -6.40 1.72
CA ALA A 610 -12.20 -5.63 2.67
C ALA A 610 -11.91 -6.03 4.13
N ILE A 611 -11.83 -7.33 4.41
CA ILE A 611 -11.45 -7.86 5.75
C ILE A 611 -10.03 -7.43 6.13
N TYR A 612 -9.08 -7.46 5.19
CA TYR A 612 -7.72 -6.98 5.42
C TYR A 612 -7.71 -5.49 5.78
N ASP A 613 -8.42 -4.67 5.01
CA ASP A 613 -8.42 -3.22 5.16
C ASP A 613 -9.14 -2.76 6.42
N GLU A 614 -10.27 -3.38 6.78
CA GLU A 614 -10.95 -3.08 8.03
C GLU A 614 -10.05 -3.42 9.24
N TRP A 615 -9.41 -4.59 9.23
CA TRP A 615 -8.43 -4.99 10.25
C TRP A 615 -7.25 -4.02 10.32
N ARG A 616 -6.67 -3.64 9.18
CA ARG A 616 -5.55 -2.68 9.07
C ARG A 616 -5.96 -1.30 9.58
N MET A 617 -7.16 -0.82 9.25
CA MET A 617 -7.70 0.45 9.73
C MET A 617 -7.95 0.43 11.24
N ALA A 618 -8.54 -0.64 11.79
CA ALA A 618 -8.74 -0.80 13.23
C ALA A 618 -7.41 -0.83 13.99
N ARG A 619 -6.42 -1.58 13.46
CA ARG A 619 -5.04 -1.63 13.96
C ARG A 619 -4.42 -0.23 14.02
N ASN A 620 -4.46 0.50 12.91
CA ASN A 620 -3.84 1.82 12.77
C ASN A 620 -4.57 2.90 13.62
N LYS A 621 -5.89 2.81 13.80
CA LYS A 621 -6.68 3.69 14.68
C LYS A 621 -6.46 3.45 16.17
N SER A 622 -5.92 2.30 16.58
CA SER A 622 -5.82 1.89 17.99
C SER A 622 -4.94 2.78 18.89
N GLY A 623 -4.14 3.68 18.31
CA GLY A 623 -3.23 4.60 19.02
C GLY A 623 -2.03 3.93 19.71
N LYS A 624 -2.03 2.61 19.85
CA LYS A 624 -0.95 1.81 20.43
C LYS A 624 0.22 1.72 19.45
N LEU A 625 1.43 1.98 19.93
CA LEU A 625 2.67 1.84 19.15
C LEU A 625 2.87 0.35 18.77
N GLN A 626 2.55 -0.06 17.55
CA GLN A 626 2.76 -1.43 17.09
C GLN A 626 3.86 -1.50 16.04
N ALA A 627 4.84 -2.37 16.27
CA ALA A 627 5.87 -2.65 15.29
C ALA A 627 5.31 -3.55 14.18
N PHE A 628 5.26 -3.02 12.96
CA PHE A 628 4.97 -3.75 11.73
C PHE A 628 5.82 -3.13 10.61
N ILE A 629 6.11 -3.94 9.59
CA ILE A 629 7.07 -3.56 8.53
C ILE A 629 6.34 -3.31 7.20
N THR A 630 5.20 -3.96 6.98
CA THR A 630 4.46 -3.99 5.72
C THR A 630 3.01 -3.50 5.84
N GLU A 631 2.53 -2.92 4.75
CA GLU A 631 1.11 -2.83 4.41
C GLU A 631 0.89 -3.64 3.13
N TYR A 632 0.11 -4.72 3.24
CA TYR A 632 -0.08 -5.68 2.15
C TYR A 632 -1.10 -5.17 1.13
N ASP A 633 -0.79 -5.36 -0.13
CA ASP A 633 -1.79 -5.66 -1.16
C ASP A 633 -1.84 -7.19 -1.25
N PRO A 634 -2.93 -7.84 -0.78
CA PRO A 634 -2.96 -9.30 -0.67
C PRO A 634 -2.68 -10.02 -1.98
N PHE A 635 -3.12 -9.48 -3.12
CA PHE A 635 -3.10 -10.15 -4.43
C PHE A 635 -2.01 -9.64 -5.37
N LEU A 636 -1.00 -8.92 -4.84
CA LEU A 636 0.04 -8.26 -5.62
C LEU A 636 0.98 -9.22 -6.37
N MET A 637 1.15 -10.45 -5.88
CA MET A 637 1.96 -11.50 -6.51
C MET A 637 1.21 -12.84 -6.43
N PRO A 638 0.14 -13.02 -7.24
CA PRO A 638 -0.84 -14.09 -7.05
C PRO A 638 -0.26 -15.50 -7.22
N SER A 639 0.80 -15.65 -8.00
CA SER A 639 1.53 -16.93 -8.19
C SER A 639 2.22 -17.45 -6.93
N LEU A 640 2.47 -16.58 -5.95
CA LEU A 640 3.11 -16.93 -4.68
C LEU A 640 2.10 -17.21 -3.56
N MET A 641 0.79 -17.09 -3.81
CA MET A 641 -0.22 -16.97 -2.75
C MET A 641 -1.26 -18.09 -2.76
N THR A 642 -1.49 -18.67 -1.58
CA THR A 642 -2.63 -19.53 -1.28
C THR A 642 -3.32 -19.01 -0.02
N TYR A 643 -4.65 -18.98 -0.01
CA TYR A 643 -5.45 -18.51 1.11
C TYR A 643 -6.24 -19.69 1.65
N ILE A 644 -6.17 -19.90 2.97
CA ILE A 644 -7.16 -20.73 3.67
C ILE A 644 -8.09 -19.76 4.38
N TYR A 645 -9.39 -19.91 4.16
CA TYR A 645 -10.39 -19.01 4.71
C TYR A 645 -11.58 -19.77 5.30
N SER A 646 -12.34 -19.08 6.13
CA SER A 646 -13.46 -19.66 6.89
C SER A 646 -14.75 -18.93 6.57
N ARG A 647 -15.84 -19.67 6.34
CA ARG A 647 -17.19 -19.11 6.14
C ARG A 647 -18.12 -19.45 7.29
N GLY A 648 -19.02 -18.52 7.62
CA GLY A 648 -20.08 -18.72 8.61
C GLY A 648 -21.27 -19.49 8.05
N GLN A 649 -22.28 -19.71 8.91
CA GLN A 649 -23.58 -20.27 8.49
C GLN A 649 -24.36 -19.32 7.55
N ASP A 650 -24.00 -18.03 7.56
CA ASP A 650 -24.50 -16.98 6.68
C ASP A 650 -23.77 -16.94 5.32
N GLY A 651 -22.77 -17.80 5.10
CA GLY A 651 -21.98 -17.86 3.88
C GLY A 651 -20.87 -16.81 3.77
N LYS A 652 -20.82 -15.81 4.66
CA LYS A 652 -19.80 -14.75 4.67
C LYS A 652 -18.46 -15.23 5.21
N VAL A 653 -17.37 -14.63 4.76
CA VAL A 653 -16.01 -14.94 5.23
C VAL A 653 -15.78 -14.32 6.61
N ASN A 654 -15.49 -15.19 7.59
CA ASN A 654 -15.23 -14.81 8.98
C ASN A 654 -13.73 -14.64 9.30
N GLY A 655 -12.86 -14.90 8.32
CA GLY A 655 -11.42 -14.73 8.46
C GLY A 655 -10.63 -15.62 7.50
N PHE A 656 -9.36 -15.26 7.29
CA PHE A 656 -8.44 -15.94 6.39
C PHE A 656 -6.99 -15.93 6.89
N ALA A 657 -6.21 -16.90 6.44
CA ALA A 657 -4.76 -16.96 6.54
C ALA A 657 -4.18 -16.94 5.12
N ALA A 658 -3.36 -15.92 4.83
CA ALA A 658 -2.60 -15.83 3.60
C ALA A 658 -1.27 -16.58 3.76
N LEU A 659 -1.08 -17.61 2.94
CA LEU A 659 0.11 -18.45 2.88
C LEU A 659 0.92 -18.04 1.65
N ARG A 660 2.05 -17.35 1.86
CA ARG A 660 2.98 -17.02 0.79
C ARG A 660 4.06 -18.09 0.67
N TRP A 661 4.28 -18.62 -0.53
CA TRP A 661 5.39 -19.54 -0.80
C TRP A 661 6.75 -18.89 -0.52
N ILE A 662 7.67 -19.67 0.07
CA ILE A 662 9.05 -19.28 0.40
C ILE A 662 10.03 -20.35 -0.09
N GLY A 663 10.47 -20.21 -1.35
CA GLY A 663 11.32 -21.17 -2.06
C GLY A 663 12.59 -21.57 -1.31
N GLY A 664 13.25 -20.64 -0.64
CA GLY A 664 14.47 -20.90 0.13
C GLY A 664 14.30 -21.84 1.33
N LYS A 665 13.06 -22.29 1.60
CA LYS A 665 12.70 -23.27 2.63
C LYS A 665 11.75 -24.38 2.11
N ASN A 666 11.38 -24.37 0.82
CA ASN A 666 10.35 -25.26 0.24
C ASN A 666 9.07 -25.34 1.08
N GLY A 667 8.56 -24.18 1.51
CA GLY A 667 7.41 -24.10 2.40
C GLY A 667 6.67 -22.77 2.30
N TYR A 668 5.90 -22.44 3.34
CA TYR A 668 5.03 -21.26 3.36
C TYR A 668 5.30 -20.35 4.55
N HIS A 669 5.03 -19.06 4.38
CA HIS A 669 4.98 -18.05 5.44
C HIS A 669 3.52 -17.57 5.60
N VAL A 670 2.98 -17.65 6.82
CA VAL A 670 1.61 -17.21 7.10
C VAL A 670 1.59 -15.76 7.64
N ASP A 671 1.30 -14.81 6.76
CA ASP A 671 1.06 -13.41 7.12
C ASP A 671 0.30 -12.69 5.98
N PRO A 672 -0.86 -12.07 6.24
CA PRO A 672 -1.57 -12.00 7.52
C PRO A 672 -2.47 -13.22 7.82
N CYS A 673 -2.77 -13.43 9.10
CA CYS A 673 -3.82 -14.33 9.58
C CYS A 673 -4.84 -13.52 10.38
N ILE A 674 -6.04 -13.33 9.83
CA ILE A 674 -7.04 -12.37 10.28
C ILE A 674 -8.34 -13.11 10.60
N ALA A 675 -8.92 -12.79 11.76
CA ALA A 675 -10.33 -13.01 12.03
C ALA A 675 -11.06 -11.68 11.78
N ALA A 676 -12.17 -11.72 11.03
CA ALA A 676 -12.97 -10.54 10.73
C ALA A 676 -13.58 -9.94 12.02
N PRO A 677 -13.90 -8.64 12.05
CA PRO A 677 -14.65 -8.05 13.16
C PRO A 677 -15.98 -8.77 13.38
N GLY A 678 -16.29 -9.11 14.63
CA GLY A 678 -17.49 -9.91 14.98
C GLY A 678 -17.33 -11.42 14.83
N ALA A 679 -16.26 -11.92 14.18
CA ALA A 679 -16.06 -13.35 13.97
C ALA A 679 -15.94 -14.14 15.29
N PRO A 680 -16.37 -15.42 15.33
CA PRO A 680 -16.28 -16.24 16.54
C PRO A 680 -14.88 -16.33 17.12
N LYS A 681 -14.80 -16.37 18.45
CA LYS A 681 -13.52 -16.51 19.15
C LYS A 681 -12.84 -17.82 18.75
N GLY A 682 -11.63 -17.71 18.21
CA GLY A 682 -10.80 -18.86 17.81
C GLY A 682 -10.62 -19.04 16.30
N ILE A 683 -11.21 -18.20 15.44
CA ILE A 683 -11.05 -18.31 13.98
C ILE A 683 -9.57 -18.28 13.56
N SER A 684 -8.74 -17.35 14.06
CA SER A 684 -7.29 -17.37 13.78
C SER A 684 -6.62 -18.68 14.19
N ASP A 685 -7.07 -19.33 15.27
CA ASP A 685 -6.48 -20.58 15.76
C ASP A 685 -6.91 -21.79 14.92
N LEU A 686 -8.15 -21.74 14.40
CA LEU A 686 -8.67 -22.67 13.42
C LEU A 686 -7.92 -22.54 12.08
N LEU A 687 -7.68 -21.32 11.61
CA LEU A 687 -6.98 -21.04 10.34
C LEU A 687 -5.52 -21.50 10.36
N ILE A 688 -4.78 -21.27 11.46
CA ILE A 688 -3.43 -21.82 11.63
C ILE A 688 -3.45 -23.35 11.68
N PHE A 689 -4.38 -23.96 12.42
CA PHE A 689 -4.50 -25.42 12.48
C PHE A 689 -4.85 -26.01 11.11
N ALA A 690 -5.72 -25.36 10.35
CA ALA A 690 -6.09 -25.74 8.99
C ALA A 690 -4.91 -25.60 8.01
N SER A 691 -4.08 -24.56 8.19
CA SER A 691 -2.83 -24.39 7.44
C SER A 691 -1.87 -25.55 7.68
N MET A 692 -1.61 -25.91 8.94
CA MET A 692 -0.82 -27.11 9.25
C MET A 692 -1.47 -28.39 8.71
N ALA A 693 -2.80 -28.54 8.79
CA ALA A 693 -3.50 -29.72 8.30
C ALA A 693 -3.33 -29.92 6.78
N TRP A 694 -3.49 -28.85 6.00
CA TRP A 694 -3.27 -28.88 4.55
C TRP A 694 -1.80 -29.13 4.20
N LEU A 695 -0.85 -28.43 4.84
CA LEU A 695 0.58 -28.63 4.59
C LEU A 695 1.05 -30.04 4.93
N ARG A 696 0.54 -30.63 6.02
CA ARG A 696 0.77 -32.05 6.35
C ARG A 696 0.22 -32.98 5.27
N GLN A 697 -0.94 -32.67 4.70
CA GLN A 697 -1.55 -33.47 3.63
C GLN A 697 -0.73 -33.43 2.33
N ILE A 698 -0.07 -32.31 2.02
CA ILE A 698 0.81 -32.16 0.84
C ILE A 698 2.31 -32.41 1.14
N GLY A 699 2.65 -32.93 2.33
CA GLY A 699 4.03 -33.30 2.69
C GLY A 699 4.98 -32.13 2.99
N VAL A 700 4.48 -30.90 3.16
CA VAL A 700 5.30 -29.71 3.44
C VAL A 700 5.60 -29.58 4.93
N SER A 701 6.89 -29.55 5.26
CA SER A 701 7.43 -29.55 6.63
C SER A 701 7.77 -28.18 7.22
N TYR A 702 7.48 -27.08 6.50
CA TYR A 702 7.91 -25.73 6.90
C TYR A 702 6.77 -24.70 6.76
N LEU A 703 6.24 -24.26 7.91
CA LEU A 703 5.28 -23.15 8.01
C LEU A 703 5.85 -22.06 8.91
N SER A 704 6.37 -21.00 8.32
CA SER A 704 6.91 -19.86 9.05
C SER A 704 5.80 -18.98 9.62
N PHE A 705 5.87 -18.73 10.93
CA PHE A 705 5.13 -17.69 11.65
C PHE A 705 5.78 -16.31 11.55
N GLY A 706 6.89 -16.19 10.79
CA GLY A 706 7.69 -14.99 10.74
C GLY A 706 8.35 -14.69 12.09
N TYR A 707 8.52 -13.42 12.40
CA TYR A 707 9.59 -12.99 13.31
C TYR A 707 9.14 -12.77 14.75
N GLU A 708 9.87 -13.37 15.69
CA GLU A 708 9.79 -13.15 17.14
C GLU A 708 11.04 -12.33 17.58
N PRO A 709 10.90 -11.02 17.81
CA PRO A 709 11.96 -10.21 18.42
C PRO A 709 12.28 -10.68 19.84
N SER A 710 13.56 -10.82 20.15
CA SER A 710 14.07 -11.21 21.47
C SER A 710 14.15 -10.00 22.41
N ASP A 711 13.99 -10.21 23.72
CA ASP A 711 14.07 -9.16 24.75
C ASP A 711 15.46 -8.53 24.92
N SER A 712 16.47 -9.16 24.31
CA SER A 712 17.87 -8.85 24.41
C SER A 712 18.61 -9.23 23.12
N LEU A 713 19.72 -8.54 22.84
CA LEU A 713 20.58 -8.83 21.69
C LEU A 713 21.55 -9.96 22.07
N ALA A 714 21.38 -11.13 21.46
CA ALA A 714 22.23 -12.29 21.68
C ALA A 714 23.65 -12.04 21.16
N GLU A 715 23.80 -11.74 19.87
CA GLU A 715 25.03 -11.25 19.27
C GLU A 715 25.01 -9.72 19.12
N VAL A 716 26.13 -9.08 19.47
CA VAL A 716 26.49 -7.73 19.00
C VAL A 716 27.97 -7.75 18.64
N SER A 717 28.28 -7.61 17.36
CA SER A 717 29.64 -7.65 16.83
C SER A 717 29.91 -6.50 15.84
N GLY A 718 31.19 -6.30 15.47
CA GLY A 718 31.62 -5.25 14.54
C GLY A 718 31.86 -3.85 15.13
N MET A 719 31.37 -3.58 16.34
CA MET A 719 31.53 -2.30 17.05
C MET A 719 32.45 -2.41 18.29
N PRO A 720 32.98 -1.28 18.84
CA PRO A 720 33.77 -1.29 20.06
C PRO A 720 33.00 -1.79 21.30
N SER A 721 33.66 -2.50 22.21
CA SER A 721 33.02 -3.12 23.39
C SER A 721 32.16 -2.16 24.24
N PRO A 722 32.63 -0.96 24.64
CA PRO A 722 31.79 -0.02 25.42
C PRO A 722 30.50 0.37 24.70
N LEU A 723 30.56 0.57 23.38
CA LEU A 723 29.39 0.86 22.54
C LEU A 723 28.47 -0.36 22.41
N ALA A 724 29.02 -1.58 22.40
CA ALA A 724 28.25 -2.82 22.39
C ALA A 724 27.48 -3.06 23.70
N HIS A 725 28.03 -2.62 24.85
CA HIS A 725 27.32 -2.63 26.12
C HIS A 725 26.19 -1.60 26.14
N LEU A 726 26.46 -0.35 25.72
CA LEU A 726 25.44 0.70 25.62
C LEU A 726 24.31 0.32 24.65
N THR A 727 24.64 -0.26 23.50
CA THR A 727 23.65 -0.72 22.49
C THR A 727 22.70 -1.77 23.08
N ARG A 728 23.21 -2.73 23.87
CA ARG A 728 22.37 -3.71 24.57
C ARG A 728 21.44 -3.07 25.60
N GLN A 729 21.92 -2.06 26.34
CA GLN A 729 21.10 -1.32 27.31
C GLN A 729 19.97 -0.54 26.62
N ILE A 730 20.28 0.20 25.55
CA ILE A 730 19.29 0.94 24.76
C ILE A 730 18.26 -0.02 24.14
N TYR A 731 18.71 -1.14 23.59
CA TYR A 731 17.81 -2.15 23.01
C TYR A 731 16.84 -2.70 24.07
N ARG A 732 17.34 -3.18 25.23
CA ARG A 732 16.48 -3.69 26.32
C ARG A 732 15.47 -2.64 26.80
N TYR A 733 15.89 -1.38 26.95
CA TYR A 733 15.02 -0.27 27.35
C TYR A 733 13.91 0.02 26.31
N THR A 734 14.26 0.01 25.02
CA THR A 734 13.27 0.25 23.95
C THR A 734 12.34 -0.94 23.77
N PHE A 735 12.83 -2.18 23.86
CA PHE A 735 12.03 -3.40 23.75
C PHE A 735 10.90 -3.46 24.78
N GLN A 736 11.20 -3.13 26.05
CA GLN A 736 10.20 -3.09 27.13
C GLN A 736 9.06 -2.08 26.90
N ARG A 737 9.22 -1.14 25.96
CA ARG A 737 8.22 -0.14 25.59
C ARG A 737 7.42 -0.52 24.33
N LEU A 738 7.76 -1.62 23.66
CA LEU A 738 7.03 -2.15 22.52
C LEU A 738 6.03 -3.22 22.99
N PRO A 739 4.75 -3.21 22.54
CA PRO A 739 3.72 -4.17 22.95
C PRO A 739 3.86 -5.51 22.20
N ILE A 740 5.04 -6.10 22.25
CA ILE A 740 5.39 -7.35 21.54
C ILE A 740 4.96 -8.60 22.34
N GLY A 741 4.82 -8.49 23.67
CA GLY A 741 4.66 -9.63 24.59
C GLY A 741 3.54 -10.62 24.26
N GLY A 742 2.44 -10.18 23.64
CA GLY A 742 1.36 -11.07 23.21
C GLY A 742 1.72 -12.02 22.06
N LYS A 743 2.66 -11.63 21.19
CA LYS A 743 3.03 -12.40 19.99
C LYS A 743 3.73 -13.71 20.37
N LYS A 744 4.67 -13.66 21.32
CA LYS A 744 5.37 -14.85 21.84
C LYS A 744 4.39 -15.88 22.42
N THR A 745 3.52 -15.46 23.34
CA THR A 745 2.51 -16.36 23.94
C THR A 745 1.53 -16.92 22.90
N TYR A 746 1.23 -16.17 21.84
CA TYR A 746 0.42 -16.67 20.73
C TYR A 746 1.16 -17.73 19.89
N PHE A 747 2.46 -17.60 19.68
CA PHE A 747 3.27 -18.59 18.95
C PHE A 747 3.53 -19.86 19.77
N ASP A 748 3.98 -19.71 21.02
CA ASP A 748 4.40 -20.83 21.87
C ASP A 748 3.27 -21.86 22.11
N LYS A 749 1.99 -21.45 22.05
CA LYS A 749 0.83 -22.36 22.18
C LYS A 749 0.71 -23.37 21.04
N PHE A 750 1.31 -23.09 19.88
CA PHE A 750 1.31 -23.96 18.70
C PHE A 750 2.53 -24.89 18.64
N LYS A 751 3.46 -24.83 19.60
CA LYS A 751 4.69 -25.66 19.63
C LYS A 751 5.56 -25.52 18.36
N PRO A 752 6.11 -24.32 18.09
CA PRO A 752 7.11 -24.16 17.03
C PRO A 752 8.33 -25.08 17.22
N ASP A 753 8.89 -25.52 16.10
CA ASP A 753 10.01 -26.44 15.97
C ASP A 753 11.33 -25.68 16.19
N GLU A 754 11.96 -25.89 17.35
CA GLU A 754 13.17 -25.17 17.75
C GLU A 754 14.40 -25.56 16.92
N GLU A 755 14.38 -26.68 16.19
CA GLU A 755 15.44 -27.08 15.26
C GLU A 755 15.35 -26.33 13.92
N GLN A 756 14.16 -25.81 13.57
CA GLN A 756 13.91 -25.06 12.33
C GLN A 756 13.92 -23.53 12.52
N ASP A 757 13.87 -23.04 13.77
CA ASP A 757 14.06 -21.63 14.11
C ASP A 757 15.40 -21.11 13.56
N SER A 758 15.40 -19.89 12.99
CA SER A 758 16.64 -19.27 12.47
C SER A 758 16.88 -17.87 13.02
N PRO A 759 18.13 -17.51 13.34
CA PRO A 759 18.46 -16.21 13.95
C PRO A 759 18.30 -15.07 12.95
N LEU A 760 17.88 -13.90 13.47
CA LEU A 760 17.63 -12.70 12.67
C LEU A 760 18.53 -11.55 13.07
N TYR A 761 19.13 -10.90 12.07
CA TYR A 761 20.15 -9.88 12.27
C TYR A 761 19.74 -8.51 11.70
N LEU A 762 20.14 -7.45 12.40
CA LEU A 762 20.27 -6.10 11.87
C LEU A 762 21.73 -5.91 11.46
N VAL A 763 21.97 -5.45 10.24
CA VAL A 763 23.34 -5.29 9.73
C VAL A 763 23.55 -3.87 9.20
N PHE A 764 24.59 -3.20 9.71
CA PHE A 764 25.01 -1.87 9.26
C PHE A 764 26.42 -1.94 8.66
N PRO A 765 26.64 -1.48 7.41
CA PRO A 765 27.95 -1.45 6.74
C PRO A 765 29.05 -0.56 7.33
N SER A 766 29.01 -0.26 8.62
CA SER A 766 29.94 0.58 9.36
C SER A 766 30.23 0.01 10.77
N LYS A 767 31.37 0.40 11.37
CA LYS A 767 31.74 0.03 12.76
C LYS A 767 30.86 0.69 13.82
N ILE A 768 30.28 1.83 13.46
CA ILE A 768 29.38 2.64 14.29
C ILE A 768 28.22 2.98 13.34
N PRO A 769 27.00 2.48 13.59
CA PRO A 769 25.84 2.81 12.78
C PRO A 769 25.59 4.33 12.77
N GLU A 770 25.42 4.92 11.60
CA GLU A 770 25.06 6.33 11.50
C GLU A 770 23.64 6.56 12.03
N PRO A 771 23.36 7.66 12.76
CA PRO A 771 22.03 7.92 13.31
C PRO A 771 20.91 7.84 12.26
N ARG A 772 21.14 8.33 11.03
CA ARG A 772 20.16 8.25 9.93
C ARG A 772 19.75 6.81 9.59
N SER A 773 20.66 5.85 9.67
CA SER A 773 20.40 4.43 9.34
C SER A 773 19.60 3.75 10.44
N VAL A 774 19.93 4.04 11.70
CA VAL A 774 19.15 3.57 12.86
C VAL A 774 17.74 4.17 12.85
N ILE A 775 17.62 5.46 12.56
CA ILE A 775 16.33 6.17 12.43
C ILE A 775 15.51 5.59 11.27
N ALA A 776 16.11 5.43 10.08
CA ALA A 776 15.41 4.85 8.92
C ALA A 776 14.90 3.43 9.20
N MET A 777 15.73 2.58 9.82
CA MET A 777 15.36 1.21 10.18
C MET A 777 14.22 1.17 11.23
N ALA A 778 14.27 2.03 12.26
CA ALA A 778 13.20 2.14 13.24
C ALA A 778 11.87 2.57 12.60
N HIS A 779 11.89 3.58 11.72
CA HIS A 779 10.69 4.02 11.00
C HIS A 779 10.15 2.96 10.02
N VAL A 780 11.01 2.17 9.36
CA VAL A 780 10.56 1.04 8.53
C VAL A 780 9.85 -0.04 9.37
N ALA A 781 10.24 -0.22 10.63
CA ALA A 781 9.53 -1.08 11.58
C ALA A 781 8.31 -0.41 12.28
N ASN A 782 7.86 0.76 11.79
CA ASN A 782 6.82 1.60 12.40
C ASN A 782 7.12 2.03 13.87
N ILE A 783 8.39 2.10 14.24
CA ILE A 783 8.84 2.51 15.58
C ILE A 783 9.14 4.03 15.58
N SER A 784 8.32 4.81 16.29
CA SER A 784 8.58 6.23 16.50
C SER A 784 9.58 6.45 17.64
N ILE A 785 10.82 6.79 17.29
CA ILE A 785 11.89 7.11 18.26
C ILE A 785 11.48 8.27 19.19
N ARG A 786 10.74 9.27 18.67
CA ARG A 786 10.24 10.39 19.50
C ARG A 786 9.29 9.90 20.59
N LYS A 787 8.32 9.02 20.26
CA LYS A 787 7.42 8.45 21.26
C LYS A 787 8.18 7.58 22.28
N LEU A 788 9.13 6.77 21.80
CA LEU A 788 9.96 5.92 22.69
C LEU A 788 10.80 6.71 23.70
N LEU A 789 11.30 7.90 23.33
CA LEU A 789 12.17 8.71 24.18
C LEU A 789 11.43 9.72 25.06
N PHE A 790 10.31 10.28 24.60
CA PHE A 790 9.66 11.42 25.26
C PHE A 790 8.28 11.12 25.88
N ASP A 791 7.61 10.03 25.49
CA ASP A 791 6.34 9.65 26.14
C ASP A 791 6.64 8.76 27.37
N HIS A 792 6.16 9.18 28.54
CA HIS A 792 6.15 8.33 29.73
C HIS A 792 5.00 7.31 29.65
N PRO A 793 5.22 6.03 29.99
CA PRO A 793 4.13 5.07 30.03
C PRO A 793 3.11 5.45 31.13
N PRO A 794 1.80 5.25 30.91
CA PRO A 794 0.84 5.30 31.99
C PRO A 794 1.24 4.25 33.05
N LYS A 795 1.11 4.60 34.34
CA LYS A 795 1.42 3.68 35.44
C LYS A 795 0.63 2.37 35.25
N PRO A 796 1.24 1.20 35.51
CA PRO A 796 0.50 -0.06 35.49
C PRO A 796 -0.64 0.03 36.50
N SER A 797 -1.88 -0.19 36.03
CA SER A 797 -3.04 -0.33 36.88
C SER A 797 -2.86 -1.59 37.72
N VAL A 798 -2.66 -1.41 39.03
CA VAL A 798 -2.68 -2.49 40.01
C VAL A 798 -4.06 -3.17 39.91
N PRO A 799 -4.14 -4.50 39.74
CA PRO A 799 -5.43 -5.19 39.78
C PRO A 799 -6.09 -5.02 41.15
N GLN A 800 -7.37 -4.66 41.15
CA GLN A 800 -8.29 -4.82 42.29
C GLN A 800 -9.18 -6.03 42.05
#